data_AF-A0A7K9KY18-F1
#
_entry.id   AF-A0A7K9KY18-F1
#
_cell.length_a   1.000
_cell.length_b   1.000
_cell.length_c   1.000
_cell.angle_alpha   90.00
_cell.angle_beta   90.00
_cell.angle_gamma   90.00
#
_symmetry.space_group_name_H-M   'P 1'
#
loop_
_entity.id
_entity.type
_entity.pdbx_description
1 polymer ?
#
loop_
_entity_poly.entity_id
_entity_poly.type
_entity_poly.pdbx_seq_one_letter_code
_entity_poly.pdbx_strand_id
1 'polypeptide(L)'
;MDFSRFLSDEFEVKGWVNAAFRAVQQEEAPGKVDAHAATLVMKLQLFIQEVNNAVEETSHQALQNMPRVLREVEVLKQEATFLKEQMILVKEDIKKFEEDTAQSMQVLVEIDQVKSRMQLAAESLQEADKWSTLSADIEETLKTQDVSLISAKLTSMQSSLAMLVDTPDYSEKCVHLEALKNRLEAMASPQIVAAFNSQSVDQAKMFVKVFTEIDRMPQLLAYYYKCHKVQLVAVWQELCQSDLSLHRQLSELYDTLLGTWHCQLQWAAQVFKNPHEIVTVLLIQTLGALVPSIPVCLSTAMERTAQDTRLAQLLELHGASVHFAKGLEVAMLPNLKEQNLVKVMELVEVVYAPYKPYQLEYGDLEEENLLIQMSAVPLEHWEVIDCVQELNHSVNKLFILAGGAIDNCLKLTDGLGVCGLLKALKALFSKYTSDFTNTLQSIRKKCKLDDVLADSPFQEDWTAFQNSVRIISICGELLHRCGDFEQQLGNRILSAAGKYLSDSYSPCSFSGFQDTSSAEKKSSIKNPWQEYNYLLKENPSEYASLMETLYTLKEKGTSNHNLLASSRAALSRLNQLCHQLAFDSVFLRIKQQLLLLPRMEGWSSGGIGETLTDDLPNFSLTPLEYISNIGQYIMSLPLHLEPFVTQEDSALELALHAGKLPYPPEQGEELPELDNVADYWLGSIARATMQTYCEVILQIPQLTAHSTKQLATDVDYLINVMDALGLQPSRTLQNIVTLLKAKPDEFRQAAKSLPRRMAAGIAAMRGLE
;
A
#
# COMPACT_ATOMS: atom_id res chain seq x y z
N MET A 1 87.46 4.70 62.31
CA MET A 1 86.52 3.57 62.19
C MET A 1 85.14 4.18 62.15
N ASP A 2 84.29 3.71 61.26
CA ASP A 2 82.91 4.21 61.16
C ASP A 2 82.09 3.61 62.32
N PHE A 3 81.74 4.45 63.30
CA PHE A 3 81.23 4.06 64.63
C PHE A 3 79.74 3.68 64.64
N SER A 4 79.04 3.96 63.53
CA SER A 4 77.66 3.57 63.28
C SER A 4 77.45 2.04 63.40
N ARG A 5 78.48 1.23 63.12
CA ARG A 5 78.43 -0.23 63.24
C ARG A 5 78.45 -0.77 64.67
N PHE A 6 78.93 -0.01 65.68
CA PHE A 6 78.88 -0.44 67.08
C PHE A 6 77.53 -0.16 67.75
N LEU A 7 76.74 0.75 67.17
CA LEU A 7 75.38 1.10 67.60
C LEU A 7 74.32 0.20 66.95
N SER A 8 74.71 -0.71 66.04
CA SER A 8 73.79 -1.63 65.38
C SER A 8 73.66 -2.95 66.14
N ASP A 9 72.43 -3.41 66.36
CA ASP A 9 72.12 -4.61 67.16
C ASP A 9 72.67 -5.94 66.56
N GLU A 10 73.04 -5.98 65.27
CA GLU A 10 73.55 -7.17 64.56
C GLU A 10 75.09 -7.20 64.39
N PHE A 11 75.83 -6.51 65.24
CA PHE A 11 77.30 -6.40 65.09
C PHE A 11 78.05 -7.72 65.38
N GLU A 12 78.56 -8.37 64.34
CA GLU A 12 79.26 -9.65 64.46
C GLU A 12 80.78 -9.48 64.67
N VAL A 13 81.20 -9.61 65.94
CA VAL A 13 82.57 -9.35 66.41
C VAL A 13 83.62 -10.18 65.66
N LYS A 14 83.37 -11.47 65.40
CA LYS A 14 84.33 -12.33 64.69
C LYS A 14 84.55 -11.89 63.24
N GLY A 15 83.47 -11.54 62.53
CA GLY A 15 83.55 -11.07 61.14
C GLY A 15 84.35 -9.78 61.03
N TRP A 16 84.13 -8.87 61.99
CA TRP A 16 84.85 -7.60 62.05
C TRP A 16 86.34 -7.77 62.39
N VAL A 17 86.67 -8.60 63.39
CA VAL A 17 88.07 -8.91 63.74
C VAL A 17 88.78 -9.54 62.55
N ASN A 18 88.19 -10.54 61.90
CA ASN A 18 88.78 -11.19 60.74
C ASN A 18 88.98 -10.23 59.55
N ALA A 19 88.05 -9.29 59.32
CA ALA A 19 88.20 -8.27 58.29
C ALA A 19 89.34 -7.29 58.61
N ALA A 20 89.49 -6.89 59.87
CA ALA A 20 90.57 -6.00 60.31
C ALA A 20 91.97 -6.64 60.17
N PHE A 21 92.08 -7.97 60.25
CA PHE A 21 93.36 -8.69 60.09
C PHE A 21 93.66 -9.19 58.66
N ARG A 22 92.65 -9.29 57.77
CA ARG A 22 92.86 -9.71 56.36
C ARG A 22 93.84 -8.82 55.59
N ALA A 23 93.87 -7.52 55.90
CA ALA A 23 94.75 -6.55 55.25
C ALA A 23 96.26 -6.78 55.56
N VAL A 24 96.60 -7.58 56.57
CA VAL A 24 97.99 -7.79 57.03
C VAL A 24 98.58 -9.12 56.52
N GLN A 25 97.79 -9.99 55.86
CA GLN A 25 98.25 -11.31 55.38
C GLN A 25 98.86 -11.33 53.95
N GLN A 26 98.80 -10.23 53.19
CA GLN A 26 99.19 -10.23 51.76
C GLN A 26 100.59 -9.70 51.42
N GLU A 27 101.33 -9.10 52.37
CA GLU A 27 102.72 -8.64 52.15
C GLU A 27 103.61 -8.91 53.39
N GLU A 28 104.59 -9.83 53.25
CA GLU A 28 105.78 -10.09 54.09
C GLU A 28 105.67 -10.63 55.55
N ALA A 29 106.50 -11.65 55.84
CA ALA A 29 107.05 -12.22 57.09
C ALA A 29 106.21 -12.33 58.41
N PRO A 30 106.32 -13.45 59.17
CA PRO A 30 105.62 -13.64 60.44
C PRO A 30 106.21 -12.75 61.56
N GLY A 31 105.50 -11.68 61.97
CA GLY A 31 105.89 -10.85 63.13
C GLY A 31 105.14 -9.52 63.38
N LYS A 32 104.29 -9.01 62.48
CA LYS A 32 103.65 -7.66 62.64
C LYS A 32 102.18 -7.62 63.10
N VAL A 33 101.57 -8.75 63.46
CA VAL A 33 100.13 -8.84 63.76
C VAL A 33 99.76 -8.28 65.16
N ASP A 34 100.58 -8.49 66.19
CA ASP A 34 100.27 -8.09 67.58
C ASP A 34 100.26 -6.56 67.80
N ALA A 35 101.13 -5.81 67.12
CA ALA A 35 101.21 -4.36 67.26
C ALA A 35 99.91 -3.67 66.76
N HIS A 36 99.26 -4.24 65.74
CA HIS A 36 98.01 -3.70 65.22
C HIS A 36 96.85 -3.93 66.19
N ALA A 37 96.82 -5.06 66.89
CA ALA A 37 95.80 -5.38 67.89
C ALA A 37 95.81 -4.40 69.08
N ALA A 38 96.98 -4.11 69.65
CA ALA A 38 97.12 -3.20 70.79
C ALA A 38 96.66 -1.76 70.47
N THR A 39 96.97 -1.30 69.25
CA THR A 39 96.55 0.04 68.78
C THR A 39 95.02 0.15 68.67
N LEU A 40 94.35 -0.93 68.31
CA LEU A 40 92.88 -0.99 68.22
C LEU A 40 92.21 -0.85 69.60
N VAL A 41 92.74 -1.56 70.60
CA VAL A 41 92.19 -1.56 71.96
C VAL A 41 92.27 -0.16 72.59
N MET A 42 93.41 0.51 72.46
CA MET A 42 93.59 1.85 73.03
C MET A 42 92.63 2.88 72.43
N LYS A 43 92.32 2.76 71.13
CA LYS A 43 91.30 3.60 70.49
C LYS A 43 89.91 3.37 71.10
N LEU A 44 89.50 2.13 71.30
CA LEU A 44 88.18 1.80 71.89
C LEU A 44 88.02 2.36 73.31
N GLN A 45 89.10 2.41 74.09
CA GLN A 45 89.04 2.84 75.49
C GLN A 45 88.84 4.36 75.65
N LEU A 46 89.42 5.17 74.76
CA LEU A 46 89.18 6.62 74.74
C LEU A 46 87.73 6.98 74.41
N PHE A 47 87.06 6.19 73.56
CA PHE A 47 85.67 6.45 73.17
C PHE A 47 84.67 6.28 74.30
N ILE A 48 84.87 5.30 75.18
CA ILE A 48 83.98 5.11 76.33
C ILE A 48 83.95 6.35 77.23
N GLN A 49 85.08 7.07 77.31
CA GLN A 49 85.18 8.25 78.16
C GLN A 49 84.54 9.50 77.53
N GLU A 50 84.60 9.64 76.20
CA GLU A 50 83.94 10.76 75.49
C GLU A 50 82.41 10.68 75.59
N VAL A 51 81.83 9.48 75.52
CA VAL A 51 80.36 9.31 75.56
C VAL A 51 79.79 9.69 76.94
N ASN A 52 80.44 9.32 78.03
CA ASN A 52 79.94 9.63 79.37
C ASN A 52 79.92 11.14 79.65
N ASN A 53 80.95 11.88 79.21
CA ASN A 53 80.99 13.33 79.40
C ASN A 53 79.87 14.06 78.65
N ALA A 54 79.54 13.62 77.42
CA ALA A 54 78.49 14.26 76.62
C ALA A 54 77.09 14.13 77.27
N VAL A 55 76.83 13.04 77.98
CA VAL A 55 75.54 12.80 78.64
C VAL A 55 75.37 13.69 79.88
N GLU A 56 76.41 13.90 80.68
CA GLU A 56 76.33 14.80 81.84
C GLU A 56 76.11 16.27 81.42
N GLU A 57 76.79 16.70 80.35
CA GLU A 57 76.69 18.08 79.87
C GLU A 57 75.29 18.43 79.34
N THR A 58 74.66 17.50 78.62
CA THR A 58 73.30 17.70 78.10
C THR A 58 72.24 17.74 79.20
N SER A 59 72.39 16.96 80.27
CA SER A 59 71.47 16.97 81.42
C SER A 59 71.48 18.32 82.16
N HIS A 60 72.67 18.89 82.39
CA HIS A 60 72.79 20.19 83.07
C HIS A 60 72.21 21.36 82.27
N GLN A 61 72.35 21.34 80.94
CA GLN A 61 71.73 22.36 80.07
C GLN A 61 70.20 22.32 80.14
N ALA A 62 69.59 21.14 80.22
CA ALA A 62 68.14 21.01 80.30
C ALA A 62 67.57 21.65 81.59
N LEU A 63 68.24 21.43 82.73
CA LEU A 63 67.81 22.01 84.02
C LEU A 63 67.94 23.54 84.07
N GLN A 64 68.94 24.12 83.41
CA GLN A 64 69.11 25.58 83.37
C GLN A 64 68.06 26.28 82.50
N ASN A 65 67.54 25.64 81.45
CA ASN A 65 66.64 26.28 80.48
C ASN A 65 65.16 26.29 80.90
N MET A 66 64.75 25.47 81.87
CA MET A 66 63.34 25.28 82.26
C MET A 66 62.63 26.54 82.83
N PRO A 67 63.25 27.39 83.68
CA PRO A 67 62.61 28.60 84.20
C PRO A 67 62.32 29.65 83.12
N ARG A 68 63.15 29.68 82.07
CA ARG A 68 62.95 30.57 80.92
C ARG A 68 61.70 30.18 80.14
N VAL A 69 61.50 28.88 79.89
CA VAL A 69 60.31 28.37 79.20
C VAL A 69 59.03 28.72 79.98
N LEU A 70 59.04 28.63 81.31
CA LEU A 70 57.88 29.03 82.12
C LEU A 70 57.54 30.52 82.00
N ARG A 71 58.54 31.40 81.95
CA ARG A 71 58.31 32.84 81.70
C ARG A 71 57.75 33.08 80.30
N GLU A 72 58.30 32.42 79.29
CA GLU A 72 57.83 32.53 77.91
C GLU A 72 56.36 32.06 77.79
N VAL A 73 55.94 31.05 78.54
CA VAL A 73 54.53 30.60 78.58
C VAL A 73 53.60 31.63 79.24
N GLU A 74 54.01 32.30 80.32
CA GLU A 74 53.16 33.33 80.95
C GLU A 74 53.04 34.58 80.07
N VAL A 75 54.12 34.96 79.37
CA VAL A 75 54.08 36.03 78.36
C VAL A 75 53.14 35.65 77.22
N LEU A 76 53.22 34.43 76.70
CA LEU A 76 52.33 33.94 75.65
C LEU A 76 50.85 33.99 76.06
N LYS A 77 50.57 33.68 77.33
CA LYS A 77 49.21 33.77 77.87
C LYS A 77 48.70 35.21 77.93
N GLN A 78 49.54 36.17 78.31
CA GLN A 78 49.17 37.60 78.29
C GLN A 78 48.94 38.12 76.86
N GLU A 79 49.81 37.73 75.92
CA GLU A 79 49.63 38.06 74.50
C GLU A 79 48.35 37.44 73.93
N ALA A 80 48.01 36.21 74.30
CA ALA A 80 46.76 35.56 73.90
C ALA A 80 45.52 36.29 74.44
N THR A 81 45.56 36.79 75.69
CA THR A 81 44.46 37.59 76.24
C THR A 81 44.32 38.94 75.55
N PHE A 82 45.43 39.61 75.24
CA PHE A 82 45.42 40.86 74.50
C PHE A 82 44.87 40.68 73.07
N LEU A 83 45.28 39.59 72.39
CA LEU A 83 44.77 39.24 71.07
C LEU A 83 43.25 38.99 71.09
N LYS A 84 42.74 38.36 72.15
CA LYS A 84 41.30 38.14 72.32
C LYS A 84 40.53 39.45 72.41
N GLU A 85 41.04 40.44 73.15
CA GLU A 85 40.42 41.76 73.25
C GLU A 85 40.48 42.51 71.91
N GLN A 86 41.61 42.45 71.21
CA GLN A 86 41.76 42.99 69.86
C GLN A 86 40.76 42.34 68.87
N MET A 87 40.56 41.02 68.93
CA MET A 87 39.58 40.32 68.08
C MET A 87 38.14 40.75 68.36
N ILE A 88 37.79 41.09 69.61
CA ILE A 88 36.45 41.59 69.94
C ILE A 88 36.25 42.98 69.34
N LEU A 89 37.23 43.87 69.47
CA LEU A 89 37.21 45.20 68.84
C LEU A 89 37.11 45.10 67.32
N VAL A 90 37.93 44.26 66.68
CA VAL A 90 37.86 44.03 65.22
C VAL A 90 36.50 43.49 64.80
N LYS A 91 35.87 42.62 65.60
CA LYS A 91 34.52 42.12 65.33
C LYS A 91 33.47 43.22 65.40
N GLU A 92 33.58 44.14 66.35
CA GLU A 92 32.68 45.31 66.45
C GLU A 92 32.90 46.28 65.28
N ASP A 93 34.15 46.53 64.89
CA ASP A 93 34.49 47.35 63.72
C ASP A 93 34.00 46.70 62.42
N ILE A 94 34.10 45.38 62.26
CA ILE A 94 33.54 44.66 61.10
C ILE A 94 32.02 44.79 61.05
N LYS A 95 31.32 44.64 62.17
CA LYS A 95 29.86 44.84 62.21
C LYS A 95 29.47 46.26 61.79
N LYS A 96 30.17 47.25 62.33
CA LYS A 96 29.94 48.65 61.98
C LYS A 96 30.26 48.92 60.51
N PHE A 97 31.34 48.33 60.00
CA PHE A 97 31.69 48.40 58.58
C PHE A 97 30.65 47.71 57.69
N GLU A 98 30.10 46.56 58.08
CA GLU A 98 29.00 45.90 57.35
C GLU A 98 27.74 46.77 57.32
N GLU A 99 27.36 47.39 58.44
CA GLU A 99 26.21 48.30 58.52
C GLU A 99 26.42 49.57 57.66
N ASP A 100 27.59 50.21 57.74
CA ASP A 100 27.95 51.38 56.94
C ASP A 100 28.09 51.04 55.44
N THR A 101 28.62 49.84 55.12
CA THR A 101 28.72 49.34 53.74
C THR A 101 27.35 49.00 53.18
N ALA A 102 26.45 48.42 53.95
CA ALA A 102 25.09 48.13 53.53
C ALA A 102 24.32 49.42 53.22
N GLN A 103 24.43 50.44 54.07
CA GLN A 103 23.83 51.76 53.80
C GLN A 103 24.45 52.42 52.56
N SER A 104 25.78 52.38 52.43
CA SER A 104 26.46 52.94 51.25
C SER A 104 26.09 52.19 49.96
N MET A 105 25.94 50.86 50.02
CA MET A 105 25.53 50.02 48.90
C MET A 105 24.07 50.31 48.50
N GLN A 106 23.19 50.57 49.47
CA GLN A 106 21.81 50.96 49.20
C GLN A 106 21.73 52.31 48.48
N VAL A 107 22.53 53.30 48.91
CA VAL A 107 22.66 54.59 48.21
C VAL A 107 23.23 54.41 46.81
N LEU A 108 24.21 53.52 46.61
CA LEU A 108 24.75 53.21 45.29
C LEU A 108 23.70 52.56 44.36
N VAL A 109 22.84 51.70 44.88
CA VAL A 109 21.73 51.10 44.11
C VAL A 109 20.71 52.17 43.73
N GLU A 110 20.37 53.10 44.63
CA GLU A 110 19.49 54.22 44.31
C GLU A 110 20.10 55.15 43.25
N ILE A 111 21.40 55.46 43.36
CA ILE A 111 22.12 56.26 42.36
C ILE A 111 22.20 55.53 41.02
N ASP A 112 22.46 54.23 40.99
CA ASP A 112 22.49 53.45 39.75
C ASP A 112 21.11 53.40 39.11
N GLN A 113 20.05 53.27 39.91
CA GLN A 113 18.68 53.31 39.41
C GLN A 113 18.32 54.68 38.82
N VAL A 114 18.72 55.78 39.48
CA VAL A 114 18.55 57.13 38.95
C VAL A 114 19.38 57.32 37.68
N LYS A 115 20.64 56.89 37.67
CA LYS A 115 21.54 56.96 36.51
C LYS A 115 20.97 56.19 35.32
N SER A 116 20.49 54.97 35.53
CA SER A 116 19.87 54.13 34.50
C SER A 116 18.63 54.82 33.91
N ARG A 117 17.73 55.35 34.76
CA ARG A 117 16.58 56.13 34.30
C ARG A 117 16.99 57.39 33.54
N MET A 118 18.03 58.08 33.99
CA MET A 118 18.51 59.31 33.36
C MET A 118 19.21 59.03 32.02
N GLN A 119 19.92 57.90 31.90
CA GLN A 119 20.50 57.43 30.65
C GLN A 119 19.40 57.05 29.64
N LEU A 120 18.40 56.27 30.06
CA LEU A 120 17.24 55.95 29.23
C LEU A 120 16.50 57.21 28.75
N ALA A 121 16.26 58.17 29.65
CA ALA A 121 15.61 59.43 29.29
C ALA A 121 16.46 60.27 28.32
N ALA A 122 17.78 60.33 28.52
CA ALA A 122 18.69 61.03 27.61
C ALA A 122 18.73 60.39 26.22
N GLU A 123 18.78 59.06 26.15
CA GLU A 123 18.73 58.29 24.91
C GLU A 123 17.39 58.49 24.18
N SER A 124 16.26 58.39 24.89
CA SER A 124 14.94 58.65 24.29
C SER A 124 14.79 60.09 23.80
N LEU A 125 15.29 61.09 24.52
CA LEU A 125 15.27 62.49 24.07
C LEU A 125 16.15 62.69 22.83
N GLN A 126 17.33 62.07 22.79
CA GLN A 126 18.22 62.12 21.64
C GLN A 126 17.57 61.48 20.41
N GLU A 127 16.88 60.34 20.57
CA GLU A 127 16.14 59.70 19.47
C GLU A 127 14.91 60.49 19.03
N ALA A 128 14.25 61.21 19.94
CA ALA A 128 13.15 62.11 19.59
C ALA A 128 13.61 63.31 18.76
N ASP A 129 14.76 63.91 19.10
CA ASP A 129 15.38 65.01 18.35
C ASP A 129 15.87 64.53 16.97
N LYS A 130 16.50 63.35 16.92
CA LYS A 130 16.85 62.68 15.66
C LYS A 130 15.63 62.45 14.78
N TRP A 131 14.52 61.94 15.34
CA TRP A 131 13.27 61.75 14.59
C TRP A 131 12.75 63.06 14.00
N SER A 132 12.72 64.14 14.79
CA SER A 132 12.25 65.45 14.32
C SER A 132 13.10 65.99 13.18
N THR A 133 14.42 65.86 13.29
CA THR A 133 15.37 66.28 12.25
C THR A 133 15.19 65.45 10.97
N LEU A 134 15.14 64.12 11.10
CA LEU A 134 14.96 63.21 9.96
C LEU A 134 13.61 63.41 9.27
N SER A 135 12.54 63.69 10.03
CA SER A 135 11.20 63.95 9.51
C SER A 135 11.11 65.27 8.73
N ALA A 136 11.91 66.29 9.06
CA ALA A 136 11.99 67.52 8.27
C ALA A 136 12.79 67.29 6.98
N ASP A 137 13.92 66.58 7.11
CA ASP A 137 14.85 66.36 5.99
C ASP A 137 14.33 65.33 4.96
N ILE A 138 13.46 64.39 5.35
CA ILE A 138 12.98 63.33 4.47
C ILE A 138 12.19 63.90 3.29
N GLU A 139 11.42 64.97 3.50
CA GLU A 139 10.62 65.62 2.45
C GLU A 139 11.47 66.23 1.34
N GLU A 140 12.64 66.77 1.68
CA GLU A 140 13.59 67.28 0.69
C GLU A 140 14.26 66.13 -0.05
N THR A 141 14.65 65.07 0.65
CA THR A 141 15.27 63.91 0.00
C THR A 141 14.33 63.12 -0.89
N LEU A 142 13.03 63.11 -0.60
CA LEU A 142 12.03 62.52 -1.50
C LEU A 142 11.98 63.23 -2.87
N LYS A 143 12.42 64.49 -2.97
CA LYS A 143 12.49 65.22 -4.24
C LYS A 143 13.65 64.77 -5.12
N THR A 144 14.71 64.16 -4.57
CA THR A 144 15.89 63.72 -5.34
C THR A 144 15.65 62.44 -6.14
N GLN A 145 14.57 61.72 -5.86
CA GLN A 145 14.20 60.43 -6.48
C GLN A 145 15.25 59.31 -6.33
N ASP A 146 16.26 59.48 -5.48
CA ASP A 146 17.26 58.45 -5.19
C ASP A 146 16.73 57.48 -4.12
N VAL A 147 16.29 56.31 -4.59
CA VAL A 147 15.68 55.25 -3.77
C VAL A 147 16.63 54.76 -2.65
N SER A 148 17.95 54.75 -2.90
CA SER A 148 18.92 54.25 -1.93
C SER A 148 19.13 55.22 -0.76
N LEU A 149 19.21 56.51 -1.07
CA LEU A 149 19.38 57.57 -0.08
C LEU A 149 18.12 57.73 0.76
N ILE A 150 16.94 57.66 0.12
CA ILE A 150 15.66 57.72 0.83
C ILE A 150 15.50 56.50 1.77
N SER A 151 15.87 55.28 1.32
CA SER A 151 15.88 54.08 2.16
C SER A 151 16.71 54.26 3.43
N ALA A 152 17.95 54.73 3.31
CA ALA A 152 18.84 54.91 4.45
C ALA A 152 18.26 55.87 5.51
N LYS A 153 17.61 56.96 5.06
CA LYS A 153 16.93 57.89 5.97
C LYS A 153 15.70 57.26 6.63
N LEU A 154 14.89 56.50 5.89
CA LEU A 154 13.73 55.79 6.46
C LEU A 154 14.14 54.73 7.48
N THR A 155 15.23 54.01 7.24
CA THR A 155 15.78 53.03 8.19
C THR A 155 16.26 53.71 9.47
N SER A 156 16.91 54.88 9.36
CA SER A 156 17.28 55.68 10.53
C SER A 156 16.05 56.18 11.30
N MET A 157 14.98 56.58 10.60
CA MET A 157 13.71 56.94 11.23
C MET A 157 13.07 55.73 11.92
N GLN A 158 13.12 54.54 11.33
CA GLN A 158 12.64 53.29 11.94
C GLN A 158 13.39 52.96 13.24
N SER A 159 14.72 53.07 13.26
CA SER A 159 15.51 52.81 14.47
C SER A 159 15.21 53.83 15.57
N SER A 160 15.04 55.11 15.22
CA SER A 160 14.67 56.13 16.20
C SER A 160 13.25 55.90 16.73
N LEU A 161 12.30 55.49 15.88
CA LEU A 161 10.93 55.18 16.30
C LEU A 161 10.86 53.96 17.22
N ALA A 162 11.70 52.94 17.02
CA ALA A 162 11.75 51.76 17.88
C ALA A 162 12.14 52.08 19.34
N MET A 163 12.87 53.16 19.58
CA MET A 163 13.25 53.64 20.93
C MET A 163 12.21 54.60 21.56
N LEU A 164 11.16 54.96 20.82
CA LEU A 164 10.15 55.97 21.21
C LEU A 164 8.76 55.38 21.48
N VAL A 165 8.69 54.07 21.77
CA VAL A 165 7.43 53.33 22.01
C VAL A 165 6.59 53.93 23.13
N ASP A 166 7.23 54.46 24.17
CA ASP A 166 6.54 55.02 25.35
C ASP A 166 6.05 56.48 25.16
N THR A 167 6.10 57.03 23.94
CA THR A 167 5.60 58.38 23.66
C THR A 167 4.11 58.39 23.33
N PRO A 168 3.33 59.39 23.79
CA PRO A 168 1.88 59.44 23.57
C PRO A 168 1.50 59.54 22.08
N ASP A 169 2.35 60.18 21.26
CA ASP A 169 2.13 60.37 19.82
C ASP A 169 2.72 59.24 18.97
N TYR A 170 3.11 58.12 19.58
CA TYR A 170 3.75 56.99 18.89
C TYR A 170 2.92 56.47 17.71
N SER A 171 1.60 56.36 17.88
CA SER A 171 0.69 55.89 16.82
C SER A 171 0.70 56.80 15.60
N GLU A 172 0.75 58.13 15.78
CA GLU A 172 0.79 59.09 14.68
C GLU A 172 2.12 59.02 13.92
N LYS A 173 3.23 58.85 14.66
CA LYS A 173 4.57 58.67 14.08
C LYS A 173 4.67 57.38 13.26
N CYS A 174 4.06 56.29 13.70
CA CYS A 174 3.96 55.04 12.94
C CYS A 174 3.22 55.25 11.61
N VAL A 175 2.05 55.88 11.65
CA VAL A 175 1.27 56.18 10.44
C VAL A 175 2.06 57.07 9.47
N HIS A 176 2.77 58.08 9.99
CA HIS A 176 3.61 58.95 9.17
C HIS A 176 4.75 58.17 8.49
N LEU A 177 5.45 57.31 9.24
CA LEU A 177 6.49 56.44 8.69
C LEU A 177 5.96 55.51 7.60
N GLU A 178 4.80 54.90 7.82
CA GLU A 178 4.15 54.03 6.83
C GLU A 178 3.76 54.79 5.57
N ALA A 179 3.27 56.03 5.69
CA ALA A 179 2.96 56.89 4.55
C ALA A 179 4.22 57.22 3.73
N LEU A 180 5.35 57.51 4.39
CA LEU A 180 6.63 57.76 3.72
C LEU A 180 7.15 56.49 3.01
N LYS A 181 7.04 55.32 3.64
CA LYS A 181 7.37 54.04 3.00
C LYS A 181 6.48 53.75 1.78
N ASN A 182 5.17 54.00 1.87
CA ASN A 182 4.24 53.88 0.73
C ASN A 182 4.64 54.79 -0.44
N ARG A 183 5.08 56.01 -0.15
CA ARG A 183 5.52 56.97 -1.16
C ARG A 183 6.82 56.51 -1.84
N LEU A 184 7.79 55.99 -1.08
CA LEU A 184 9.00 55.39 -1.63
C LEU A 184 8.67 54.20 -2.54
N GLU A 185 7.77 53.30 -2.10
CA GLU A 185 7.33 52.17 -2.90
C GLU A 185 6.68 52.61 -4.23
N ALA A 186 5.78 53.59 -4.19
CA ALA A 186 5.13 54.13 -5.38
C ALA A 186 6.14 54.73 -6.37
N MET A 187 7.17 55.42 -5.87
CA MET A 187 8.26 55.97 -6.70
C MET A 187 9.16 54.88 -7.30
N ALA A 188 9.42 53.81 -6.54
CA ALA A 188 10.28 52.71 -6.99
C ALA A 188 9.57 51.72 -7.93
N SER A 189 8.23 51.59 -7.86
CA SER A 189 7.44 50.61 -8.63
C SER A 189 7.78 50.54 -10.14
N PRO A 190 7.82 51.65 -10.91
CA PRO A 190 8.18 51.58 -12.33
C PRO A 190 9.58 51.06 -12.59
N GLN A 191 10.54 51.43 -11.73
CA GLN A 191 11.93 50.98 -11.82
C GLN A 191 12.07 49.50 -11.43
N ILE A 192 11.32 49.05 -10.42
CA ILE A 192 11.26 47.64 -10.00
C ILE A 192 10.71 46.77 -11.12
N VAL A 193 9.59 47.18 -11.73
CA VAL A 193 8.98 46.44 -12.86
C VAL A 193 9.93 46.38 -14.05
N ALA A 194 10.62 47.48 -14.37
CA ALA A 194 11.61 47.49 -15.44
C ALA A 194 12.82 46.56 -15.13
N ALA A 195 13.31 46.58 -13.90
CA ALA A 195 14.43 45.74 -13.45
C ALA A 195 14.08 44.24 -13.51
N PHE A 196 12.88 43.85 -13.07
CA PHE A 196 12.44 42.45 -13.14
C PHE A 196 12.11 42.00 -14.56
N ASN A 197 11.51 42.83 -15.40
CA ASN A 197 11.26 42.49 -16.80
C ASN A 197 12.55 42.36 -17.63
N SER A 198 13.58 43.15 -17.32
CA SER A 198 14.90 43.07 -17.95
C SER A 198 15.84 42.04 -17.31
N GLN A 199 15.41 41.38 -16.23
CA GLN A 199 16.19 40.43 -15.44
C GLN A 199 17.55 41.01 -14.95
N SER A 200 17.61 42.32 -14.71
CA SER A 200 18.84 42.99 -14.24
C SER A 200 19.17 42.60 -12.78
N VAL A 201 20.23 41.82 -12.60
CA VAL A 201 20.66 41.32 -11.28
C VAL A 201 21.09 42.46 -10.35
N ASP A 202 21.83 43.45 -10.86
CA ASP A 202 22.39 44.53 -10.04
C ASP A 202 21.31 45.47 -9.51
N GLN A 203 20.35 45.85 -10.37
CA GLN A 203 19.21 46.67 -9.95
C GLN A 203 18.29 45.90 -9.00
N ALA A 204 18.05 44.61 -9.26
CA ALA A 204 17.25 43.77 -8.38
C ALA A 204 17.89 43.62 -6.98
N LYS A 205 19.22 43.42 -6.89
CA LYS A 205 19.95 43.39 -5.61
C LYS A 205 19.83 44.70 -4.83
N MET A 206 19.89 45.84 -5.53
CA MET A 206 19.68 47.15 -4.91
C MET A 206 18.28 47.27 -4.32
N PHE A 207 17.24 46.90 -5.06
CA PHE A 207 15.87 46.91 -4.55
C PHE A 207 15.64 45.90 -3.43
N VAL A 208 16.23 44.70 -3.49
CA VAL A 208 16.17 43.73 -2.39
C VAL A 208 16.78 44.31 -1.11
N LYS A 209 17.94 44.97 -1.20
CA LYS A 209 18.57 45.62 -0.06
C LYS A 209 17.65 46.70 0.53
N VAL A 210 17.15 47.61 -0.31
CA VAL A 210 16.26 48.70 0.10
C VAL A 210 14.97 48.16 0.75
N PHE A 211 14.30 47.20 0.12
CA PHE A 211 13.03 46.66 0.62
C PHE A 211 13.19 45.75 1.84
N THR A 212 14.39 45.20 2.07
CA THR A 212 14.75 44.53 3.33
C THR A 212 14.94 45.54 4.45
N GLU A 213 15.64 46.65 4.18
CA GLU A 213 15.90 47.71 5.17
C GLU A 213 14.61 48.40 5.63
N ILE A 214 13.68 48.69 4.71
CA ILE A 214 12.39 49.33 5.04
C ILE A 214 11.32 48.36 5.54
N ASP A 215 11.65 47.07 5.71
CA ASP A 215 10.74 46.00 6.14
C ASP A 215 9.49 45.84 5.24
N ARG A 216 9.69 45.77 3.91
CA ARG A 216 8.65 45.60 2.88
C ARG A 216 8.97 44.53 1.85
N MET A 217 9.67 43.49 2.27
CA MET A 217 10.02 42.38 1.38
C MET A 217 8.81 41.70 0.69
N PRO A 218 7.65 41.49 1.37
CA PRO A 218 6.48 40.88 0.73
C PRO A 218 5.95 41.67 -0.47
N GLN A 219 6.00 43.00 -0.43
CA GLN A 219 5.56 43.88 -1.52
C GLN A 219 6.50 43.74 -2.73
N LEU A 220 7.82 43.74 -2.51
CA LEU A 220 8.79 43.51 -3.59
C LEU A 220 8.58 42.16 -4.28
N LEU A 221 8.35 41.11 -3.49
CA LEU A 221 8.02 39.78 -4.00
C LEU A 221 6.70 39.79 -4.81
N ALA A 222 5.69 40.55 -4.39
CA ALA A 222 4.46 40.70 -5.15
C ALA A 222 4.68 41.32 -6.55
N TYR A 223 5.59 42.31 -6.68
CA TYR A 223 5.99 42.84 -7.98
C TYR A 223 6.73 41.80 -8.82
N TYR A 224 7.67 41.06 -8.23
CA TYR A 224 8.38 39.97 -8.90
C TYR A 224 7.41 38.93 -9.47
N TYR A 225 6.50 38.41 -8.63
CA TYR A 225 5.49 37.45 -9.06
C TYR A 225 4.58 38.00 -10.13
N LYS A 226 4.12 39.26 -10.00
CA LYS A 226 3.24 39.88 -10.98
C LYS A 226 3.90 39.99 -12.36
N CYS A 227 5.16 40.39 -12.43
CA CYS A 227 5.86 40.55 -13.71
C CYS A 227 5.99 39.22 -14.45
N HIS A 228 6.48 38.18 -13.76
CA HIS A 228 6.73 36.88 -14.39
C HIS A 228 5.44 36.11 -14.66
N LYS A 229 4.47 36.18 -13.75
CA LYS A 229 3.14 35.57 -13.94
C LYS A 229 2.44 36.08 -15.19
N VAL A 230 2.47 37.40 -15.45
CA VAL A 230 1.83 37.98 -16.64
C VAL A 230 2.46 37.43 -17.93
N GLN A 231 3.78 37.26 -17.96
CA GLN A 231 4.48 36.68 -19.12
C GLN A 231 4.08 35.21 -19.34
N LEU A 232 4.07 34.40 -18.28
CA LEU A 232 3.71 32.98 -18.38
C LEU A 232 2.23 32.75 -18.73
N VAL A 233 1.33 33.57 -18.18
CA VAL A 233 -0.10 33.52 -18.54
C VAL A 233 -0.32 33.94 -20.00
N ALA A 234 0.45 34.90 -20.52
CA ALA A 234 0.38 35.28 -21.93
C ALA A 234 0.81 34.12 -22.85
N VAL A 235 1.90 33.41 -22.51
CA VAL A 235 2.32 32.20 -23.26
C VAL A 235 1.19 31.16 -23.29
N TRP A 236 0.51 30.93 -22.17
CA TRP A 236 -0.63 30.01 -22.14
C TRP A 236 -1.79 30.46 -23.02
N GLN A 237 -2.10 31.76 -23.03
CA GLN A 237 -3.16 32.31 -23.89
C GLN A 237 -2.84 32.16 -25.37
N GLU A 238 -1.57 32.34 -25.76
CA GLU A 238 -1.11 32.09 -27.13
C GLU A 238 -1.21 30.60 -27.49
N LEU A 239 -0.80 29.69 -26.60
CA LEU A 239 -0.95 28.26 -26.79
C LEU A 239 -2.42 27.84 -26.95
N CYS A 240 -3.33 28.40 -26.15
CA CYS A 240 -4.77 28.12 -26.26
C CYS A 240 -5.38 28.58 -27.59
N GLN A 241 -4.79 29.57 -28.26
CA GLN A 241 -5.23 30.07 -29.57
C GLN A 241 -4.66 29.24 -30.73
N SER A 242 -3.69 28.36 -30.46
CA SER A 242 -3.10 27.50 -31.48
C SER A 242 -4.02 26.33 -31.87
N ASP A 243 -3.82 25.80 -33.08
CA ASP A 243 -4.53 24.61 -33.58
C ASP A 243 -4.03 23.27 -32.99
N LEU A 244 -3.18 23.32 -31.96
CA LEU A 244 -2.60 22.14 -31.34
C LEU A 244 -3.64 21.38 -30.50
N SER A 245 -3.44 20.06 -30.33
CA SER A 245 -4.26 19.28 -29.40
C SER A 245 -4.00 19.72 -27.96
N LEU A 246 -5.01 19.58 -27.09
CA LEU A 246 -4.89 19.98 -25.68
C LEU A 246 -3.72 19.27 -24.98
N HIS A 247 -3.44 18.00 -25.29
CA HIS A 247 -2.29 17.28 -24.76
C HIS A 247 -0.98 18.00 -25.08
N ARG A 248 -0.81 18.45 -26.32
CA ARG A 248 0.39 19.16 -26.75
C ARG A 248 0.46 20.58 -26.18
N GLN A 249 -0.67 21.29 -26.12
CA GLN A 249 -0.76 22.59 -25.46
C GLN A 249 -0.32 22.50 -23.98
N LEU A 250 -0.78 21.50 -23.24
CA LEU A 250 -0.38 21.27 -21.85
C LEU A 250 1.10 20.88 -21.73
N SER A 251 1.60 20.03 -22.64
CA SER A 251 3.01 19.61 -22.63
C SER A 251 3.94 20.80 -22.87
N GLU A 252 3.65 21.65 -23.86
CA GLU A 252 4.44 22.86 -24.14
C GLU A 252 4.35 23.90 -23.00
N LEU A 253 3.19 24.04 -22.36
CA LEU A 253 3.04 24.85 -21.15
C LEU A 253 3.93 24.31 -20.01
N TYR A 254 3.86 23.01 -19.75
CA TYR A 254 4.61 22.38 -18.67
C TYR A 254 6.13 22.43 -18.89
N ASP A 255 6.59 22.23 -20.12
CA ASP A 255 8.00 22.40 -20.49
C ASP A 255 8.46 23.85 -20.27
N THR A 256 7.61 24.82 -20.64
CA THR A 256 7.89 26.24 -20.41
C THR A 256 7.97 26.57 -18.92
N LEU A 257 7.05 26.03 -18.11
CA LEU A 257 7.05 26.23 -16.65
C LEU A 257 8.26 25.58 -15.99
N LEU A 258 8.64 24.37 -16.41
CA LEU A 258 9.82 23.67 -15.88
C LEU A 258 11.11 24.38 -16.28
N GLY A 259 11.23 24.83 -17.53
CA GLY A 259 12.35 25.65 -17.99
C GLY A 259 12.43 26.97 -17.23
N THR A 260 11.29 27.64 -17.01
CA THR A 260 11.22 28.86 -16.23
C THR A 260 11.64 28.62 -14.78
N TRP A 261 11.25 27.50 -14.17
CA TRP A 261 11.70 27.13 -12.83
C TRP A 261 13.22 27.07 -12.74
N HIS A 262 13.89 26.39 -13.69
CA HIS A 262 15.36 26.30 -13.70
C HIS A 262 16.02 27.67 -13.89
N CYS A 263 15.58 28.44 -14.89
CA CYS A 263 16.13 29.77 -15.17
C CYS A 263 15.93 30.73 -13.99
N GLN A 264 14.72 30.76 -13.43
CA GLN A 264 14.38 31.65 -12.32
C GLN A 264 15.04 31.21 -11.02
N LEU A 265 15.26 29.92 -10.79
CA LEU A 265 16.00 29.47 -9.61
C LEU A 265 17.46 29.95 -9.67
N GLN A 266 18.12 29.83 -10.82
CA GLN A 266 19.48 30.32 -11.01
C GLN A 266 19.58 31.84 -10.85
N TRP A 267 18.59 32.58 -11.34
CA TRP A 267 18.53 34.04 -11.19
C TRP A 267 18.21 34.46 -9.75
N ALA A 268 17.17 33.88 -9.15
CA ALA A 268 16.74 34.17 -7.79
C ALA A 268 17.82 33.84 -6.76
N ALA A 269 18.63 32.80 -6.98
CA ALA A 269 19.74 32.47 -6.09
C ALA A 269 20.82 33.57 -6.01
N GLN A 270 20.89 34.44 -7.02
CA GLN A 270 21.82 35.57 -7.02
C GLN A 270 21.25 36.79 -6.29
N VAL A 271 19.92 36.87 -6.14
CA VAL A 271 19.19 38.09 -5.73
C VAL A 271 18.55 37.93 -4.35
N PHE A 272 17.95 36.77 -4.06
CA PHE A 272 17.16 36.50 -2.87
C PHE A 272 17.82 35.45 -1.96
N LYS A 273 17.45 35.48 -0.66
CA LYS A 273 17.95 34.52 0.34
C LYS A 273 17.34 33.12 0.22
N ASN A 274 16.05 33.02 -0.09
CA ASN A 274 15.30 31.75 -0.20
C ASN A 274 14.79 31.53 -1.63
N PRO A 275 15.67 31.24 -2.61
CA PRO A 275 15.30 31.19 -4.03
C PRO A 275 14.30 30.06 -4.35
N HIS A 276 14.43 28.90 -3.71
CA HIS A 276 13.54 27.76 -3.95
C HIS A 276 12.08 28.06 -3.58
N GLU A 277 11.84 28.67 -2.41
CA GLU A 277 10.49 29.02 -1.97
C GLU A 277 9.86 30.06 -2.90
N ILE A 278 10.62 31.07 -3.30
CA ILE A 278 10.15 32.13 -4.20
C ILE A 278 9.72 31.56 -5.54
N VAL A 279 10.56 30.74 -6.19
CA VAL A 279 10.22 30.15 -7.49
C VAL A 279 9.06 29.14 -7.36
N THR A 280 8.96 28.41 -6.24
CA THR A 280 7.82 27.52 -5.96
C THR A 280 6.51 28.32 -5.87
N VAL A 281 6.51 29.45 -5.13
CA VAL A 281 5.35 30.34 -5.03
C VAL A 281 5.00 30.98 -6.38
N LEU A 282 6.00 31.32 -7.21
CA LEU A 282 5.76 31.80 -8.58
C LEU A 282 4.99 30.77 -9.42
N LEU A 283 5.38 29.50 -9.38
CA LEU A 283 4.67 28.43 -10.10
C LEU A 283 3.24 28.24 -9.59
N ILE A 284 3.05 28.19 -8.26
CA ILE A 284 1.73 28.08 -7.62
C ILE A 284 0.80 29.20 -8.11
N GLN A 285 1.27 30.46 -8.02
CA GLN A 285 0.47 31.61 -8.42
C GLN A 285 0.21 31.66 -9.93
N THR A 286 1.14 31.16 -10.74
CA THR A 286 0.99 31.12 -12.20
C THR A 286 -0.06 30.09 -12.58
N LEU A 287 0.05 28.85 -12.10
CA LEU A 287 -0.91 27.78 -12.34
C LEU A 287 -2.32 28.16 -11.86
N GLY A 288 -2.43 28.83 -10.71
CA GLY A 288 -3.70 29.33 -10.19
C GLY A 288 -4.30 30.51 -10.96
N ALA A 289 -3.53 31.22 -11.78
CA ALA A 289 -3.96 32.40 -12.54
C ALA A 289 -4.11 32.15 -14.05
N LEU A 290 -3.96 30.90 -14.51
CA LEU A 290 -4.14 30.54 -15.91
C LEU A 290 -5.58 30.82 -16.36
N VAL A 291 -5.70 31.48 -17.52
CA VAL A 291 -7.00 31.77 -18.16
C VAL A 291 -6.90 31.37 -19.64
N PRO A 292 -7.71 30.42 -20.13
CA PRO A 292 -8.64 29.57 -19.35
C PRO A 292 -7.88 28.69 -18.34
N SER A 293 -8.53 28.32 -17.23
CA SER A 293 -7.90 27.45 -16.23
C SER A 293 -7.81 26.01 -16.74
N ILE A 294 -6.81 25.24 -16.29
CA ILE A 294 -6.64 23.84 -16.68
C ILE A 294 -7.92 23.02 -16.45
N PRO A 295 -8.65 23.13 -15.31
CA PRO A 295 -9.93 22.43 -15.13
C PRO A 295 -11.00 22.78 -16.18
N VAL A 296 -11.06 24.04 -16.63
CA VAL A 296 -11.99 24.45 -17.70
C VAL A 296 -11.58 23.83 -19.04
N CYS A 297 -10.29 23.77 -19.34
CA CYS A 297 -9.81 23.09 -20.55
C CYS A 297 -10.07 21.58 -20.52
N LEU A 298 -9.91 20.93 -19.36
CA LEU A 298 -10.20 19.51 -19.18
C LEU A 298 -11.70 19.22 -19.36
N SER A 299 -12.57 19.95 -18.66
CA SER A 299 -14.03 19.77 -18.76
C SER A 299 -14.53 19.95 -20.19
N THR A 300 -14.14 21.03 -20.85
CA THR A 300 -14.51 21.28 -22.26
C THR A 300 -13.96 20.23 -23.22
N ALA A 301 -12.77 19.67 -22.95
CA ALA A 301 -12.26 18.54 -23.72
C ALA A 301 -13.11 17.29 -23.50
N MET A 302 -13.39 16.92 -22.24
CA MET A 302 -14.16 15.72 -21.89
C MET A 302 -15.61 15.74 -22.39
N GLU A 303 -16.23 16.92 -22.49
CA GLU A 303 -17.56 17.12 -23.09
C GLU A 303 -17.58 16.87 -24.59
N ARG A 304 -16.47 17.16 -25.29
CA ARG A 304 -16.35 16.97 -26.74
C ARG A 304 -15.95 15.55 -27.13
N THR A 305 -15.31 14.81 -26.23
CA THR A 305 -14.87 13.44 -26.47
C THR A 305 -16.04 12.46 -26.44
N ALA A 306 -16.04 11.51 -27.37
CA ALA A 306 -16.95 10.39 -27.35
C ALA A 306 -16.73 9.52 -26.10
N GLN A 307 -17.80 8.88 -25.61
CA GLN A 307 -17.78 8.13 -24.35
C GLN A 307 -16.76 6.98 -24.35
N ASP A 308 -16.54 6.33 -25.49
CA ASP A 308 -15.63 5.20 -25.68
C ASP A 308 -14.14 5.57 -25.56
N THR A 309 -13.80 6.84 -25.76
CA THR A 309 -12.41 7.35 -25.77
C THR A 309 -12.15 8.38 -24.67
N ARG A 310 -13.17 8.77 -23.90
CA ARG A 310 -13.09 9.75 -22.82
C ARG A 310 -12.02 9.40 -21.78
N LEU A 311 -12.01 8.16 -21.29
CA LEU A 311 -11.02 7.70 -20.32
C LEU A 311 -9.60 7.69 -20.91
N ALA A 312 -9.45 7.26 -22.17
CA ALA A 312 -8.15 7.24 -22.84
C ALA A 312 -7.58 8.67 -23.00
N GLN A 313 -8.42 9.63 -23.39
CA GLN A 313 -8.01 11.04 -23.48
C GLN A 313 -7.66 11.61 -22.10
N LEU A 314 -8.43 11.30 -21.06
CA LEU A 314 -8.12 11.72 -19.69
C LEU A 314 -6.75 11.19 -19.23
N LEU A 315 -6.44 9.92 -19.51
CA LEU A 315 -5.17 9.29 -19.20
C LEU A 315 -3.99 9.95 -19.93
N GLU A 316 -4.17 10.33 -21.20
CA GLU A 316 -3.16 11.03 -22.00
C GLU A 316 -2.86 12.43 -21.42
N LEU A 317 -3.92 13.17 -21.06
CA LEU A 317 -3.78 14.50 -20.45
C LEU A 317 -3.14 14.41 -19.06
N HIS A 318 -3.59 13.48 -18.21
CA HIS A 318 -2.99 13.21 -16.91
C HIS A 318 -1.52 12.82 -17.04
N GLY A 319 -1.17 12.03 -18.08
CA GLY A 319 0.21 11.65 -18.38
C GLY A 319 1.14 12.85 -18.58
N ALA A 320 0.69 13.92 -19.25
CA ALA A 320 1.45 15.15 -19.41
C ALA A 320 1.71 15.85 -18.06
N SER A 321 0.68 15.95 -17.21
CA SER A 321 0.81 16.54 -15.88
C SER A 321 1.69 15.71 -14.94
N VAL A 322 1.64 14.37 -15.05
CA VAL A 322 2.54 13.47 -14.32
C VAL A 322 3.99 13.62 -14.80
N HIS A 323 4.22 13.79 -16.10
CA HIS A 323 5.55 14.05 -16.63
C HIS A 323 6.13 15.34 -16.05
N PHE A 324 5.33 16.41 -16.04
CA PHE A 324 5.69 17.68 -15.41
C PHE A 324 6.00 17.55 -13.91
N ALA A 325 5.12 16.87 -13.17
CA ALA A 325 5.29 16.63 -11.74
C ALA A 325 6.57 15.86 -11.43
N LYS A 326 6.87 14.79 -12.20
CA LYS A 326 8.13 14.04 -12.07
C LYS A 326 9.35 14.89 -12.41
N GLY A 327 9.25 15.77 -13.43
CA GLY A 327 10.29 16.73 -13.76
C GLY A 327 10.62 17.66 -12.59
N LEU A 328 9.58 18.21 -11.94
CA LEU A 328 9.72 19.04 -10.75
C LEU A 328 10.24 18.24 -9.54
N GLU A 329 9.73 17.03 -9.30
CA GLU A 329 10.19 16.14 -8.23
C GLU A 329 11.69 15.88 -8.33
N VAL A 330 12.17 15.46 -9.50
CA VAL A 330 13.60 15.19 -9.76
C VAL A 330 14.44 16.45 -9.57
N ALA A 331 13.94 17.60 -10.01
CA ALA A 331 14.65 18.87 -9.88
C ALA A 331 14.71 19.37 -8.42
N MET A 332 13.68 19.09 -7.61
CA MET A 332 13.58 19.53 -6.22
C MET A 332 14.23 18.56 -5.22
N LEU A 333 14.31 17.27 -5.55
CA LEU A 333 14.79 16.21 -4.65
C LEU A 333 16.18 16.47 -4.02
N PRO A 334 17.20 16.96 -4.75
CA PRO A 334 18.54 17.20 -4.18
C PRO A 334 18.55 18.19 -3.01
N ASN A 335 17.64 19.17 -3.04
CA ASN A 335 17.62 20.30 -2.09
C ASN A 335 16.40 20.24 -1.15
N LEU A 336 15.71 19.10 -1.06
CA LEU A 336 14.44 18.97 -0.35
C LEU A 336 14.53 19.36 1.14
N LYS A 337 15.70 19.19 1.78
CA LYS A 337 15.92 19.57 3.19
C LYS A 337 15.94 21.08 3.43
N GLU A 338 16.27 21.86 2.41
CA GLU A 338 16.39 23.32 2.47
C GLU A 338 15.11 24.01 1.98
N GLN A 339 14.14 23.25 1.49
CA GLN A 339 12.90 23.75 0.92
C GLN A 339 11.79 23.84 1.97
N ASN A 340 10.90 24.82 1.77
CA ASN A 340 9.66 24.90 2.52
C ASN A 340 8.68 23.83 2.04
N LEU A 341 8.63 22.68 2.74
CA LEU A 341 7.81 21.53 2.37
C LEU A 341 6.31 21.84 2.29
N VAL A 342 5.82 22.83 3.04
CA VAL A 342 4.41 23.28 2.96
C VAL A 342 4.12 23.87 1.59
N LYS A 343 5.05 24.68 1.05
CA LYS A 343 4.92 25.25 -0.31
C LYS A 343 5.12 24.21 -1.39
N VAL A 344 6.00 23.23 -1.19
CA VAL A 344 6.12 22.10 -2.12
C VAL A 344 4.81 21.30 -2.16
N MET A 345 4.18 21.02 -1.02
CA MET A 345 2.87 20.35 -0.97
C MET A 345 1.77 21.16 -1.65
N GLU A 346 1.72 22.48 -1.44
CA GLU A 346 0.79 23.38 -2.15
C GLU A 346 0.99 23.33 -3.68
N LEU A 347 2.24 23.26 -4.15
CA LEU A 347 2.53 23.09 -5.58
C LEU A 347 2.03 21.74 -6.09
N VAL A 348 2.29 20.64 -5.36
CA VAL A 348 1.79 19.30 -5.70
C VAL A 348 0.28 19.31 -5.82
N GLU A 349 -0.43 19.91 -4.87
CA GLU A 349 -1.88 20.05 -4.90
C GLU A 349 -2.36 20.80 -6.14
N VAL A 350 -1.75 21.93 -6.48
CA VAL A 350 -2.15 22.73 -7.65
C VAL A 350 -1.93 21.97 -8.97
N VAL A 351 -0.88 21.14 -9.08
CA VAL A 351 -0.61 20.34 -10.27
C VAL A 351 -1.64 19.22 -10.46
N TYR A 352 -2.03 18.53 -9.39
CA TYR A 352 -2.94 17.38 -9.46
C TYR A 352 -4.43 17.73 -9.28
N ALA A 353 -4.75 18.88 -8.68
CA ALA A 353 -6.12 19.32 -8.44
C ALA A 353 -7.06 19.27 -9.67
N PRO A 354 -6.62 19.58 -10.91
CA PRO A 354 -7.50 19.51 -12.07
C PRO A 354 -8.06 18.11 -12.37
N TYR A 355 -7.37 17.04 -11.98
CA TYR A 355 -7.77 15.65 -12.25
C TYR A 355 -8.57 15.02 -11.12
N LYS A 356 -8.55 15.64 -9.94
CA LYS A 356 -9.17 15.14 -8.72
C LYS A 356 -10.67 14.79 -8.87
N PRO A 357 -11.53 15.58 -9.54
CA PRO A 357 -12.94 15.19 -9.75
C PRO A 357 -13.05 13.87 -10.52
N TYR A 358 -12.25 13.70 -11.57
CA TYR A 358 -12.24 12.49 -12.39
C TYR A 358 -11.60 11.29 -11.68
N GLN A 359 -10.64 11.53 -10.77
CA GLN A 359 -10.06 10.49 -9.94
C GLN A 359 -11.07 9.93 -8.92
N LEU A 360 -11.92 10.78 -8.35
CA LEU A 360 -13.01 10.37 -7.45
C LEU A 360 -14.11 9.60 -8.20
N GLU A 361 -14.40 9.97 -9.44
CA GLU A 361 -15.38 9.30 -10.31
C GLU A 361 -14.78 8.16 -11.14
N TYR A 362 -13.52 7.77 -10.90
CA TYR A 362 -12.79 6.81 -11.72
C TYR A 362 -13.52 5.47 -11.87
N GLY A 363 -14.13 4.97 -10.80
CA GLY A 363 -14.87 3.70 -10.83
C GLY A 363 -16.00 3.68 -11.86
N ASP A 364 -16.74 4.79 -11.98
CA ASP A 364 -17.86 4.91 -12.92
C ASP A 364 -17.35 5.13 -14.36
N LEU A 365 -16.27 5.92 -14.53
CA LEU A 365 -15.64 6.13 -15.83
C LEU A 365 -15.05 4.83 -16.42
N GLU A 366 -14.37 4.03 -15.59
CA GLU A 366 -13.83 2.74 -16.02
C GLU A 366 -14.95 1.73 -16.29
N GLU A 367 -16.00 1.70 -15.46
CA GLU A 367 -17.17 0.85 -15.69
C GLU A 367 -17.84 1.18 -17.04
N GLU A 368 -18.12 2.46 -17.31
CA GLU A 368 -18.70 2.89 -18.60
C GLU A 368 -17.81 2.47 -19.78
N ASN A 369 -16.50 2.73 -19.70
CA ASN A 369 -15.54 2.37 -20.74
C ASN A 369 -15.50 0.85 -20.99
N LEU A 370 -15.40 0.04 -19.94
CA LEU A 370 -15.36 -1.42 -20.02
C LEU A 370 -16.65 -2.00 -20.58
N LEU A 371 -17.80 -1.48 -20.16
CA LEU A 371 -19.09 -1.92 -20.67
C LEU A 371 -19.22 -1.58 -22.16
N ILE A 372 -18.88 -0.36 -22.59
CA ILE A 372 -18.93 0.02 -24.03
C ILE A 372 -18.07 -0.92 -24.86
N GLN A 373 -16.81 -1.13 -24.46
CA GLN A 373 -15.89 -2.01 -25.18
C GLN A 373 -16.33 -3.47 -25.21
N MET A 374 -16.97 -3.96 -24.14
CA MET A 374 -17.52 -5.33 -24.11
C MET A 374 -18.73 -5.48 -25.03
N SER A 375 -19.64 -4.49 -25.12
CA SER A 375 -20.76 -4.56 -26.08
C SER A 375 -20.33 -4.55 -27.54
N ALA A 376 -19.12 -4.06 -27.83
CA ALA A 376 -18.58 -4.08 -29.19
C ALA A 376 -18.07 -5.47 -29.61
N VAL A 377 -18.05 -6.47 -28.71
CA VAL A 377 -17.65 -7.85 -29.01
C VAL A 377 -18.88 -8.67 -29.44
N PRO A 378 -19.04 -9.01 -30.73
CA PRO A 378 -20.21 -9.73 -31.20
C PRO A 378 -20.08 -11.24 -30.91
N LEU A 379 -20.87 -11.75 -29.96
CA LEU A 379 -20.87 -13.18 -29.65
C LEU A 379 -21.86 -13.99 -30.51
N GLU A 380 -22.82 -13.31 -31.15
CA GLU A 380 -23.94 -13.95 -31.85
C GLU A 380 -23.73 -13.97 -33.37
N HIS A 381 -23.80 -15.16 -33.97
CA HIS A 381 -23.65 -15.40 -35.42
C HIS A 381 -24.74 -16.31 -35.96
N TRP A 382 -24.92 -16.43 -37.28
CA TRP A 382 -25.94 -17.33 -37.84
C TRP A 382 -25.65 -18.80 -37.53
N GLU A 383 -24.41 -19.25 -37.75
CA GLU A 383 -24.00 -20.63 -37.52
C GLU A 383 -23.54 -20.87 -36.07
N VAL A 384 -23.79 -22.09 -35.57
CA VAL A 384 -23.38 -22.48 -34.22
C VAL A 384 -21.86 -22.51 -34.09
N ILE A 385 -21.15 -22.98 -35.13
CA ILE A 385 -19.69 -23.08 -35.10
C ILE A 385 -19.02 -21.71 -34.99
N ASP A 386 -19.54 -20.71 -35.69
CA ASP A 386 -19.05 -19.33 -35.63
C ASP A 386 -19.29 -18.73 -34.24
N CYS A 387 -20.46 -18.98 -33.63
CA CYS A 387 -20.72 -18.58 -32.24
C CYS A 387 -19.69 -19.20 -31.29
N VAL A 388 -19.37 -20.49 -31.43
CA VAL A 388 -18.38 -21.18 -30.58
C VAL A 388 -16.97 -20.59 -30.78
N GLN A 389 -16.59 -20.27 -32.02
CA GLN A 389 -15.30 -19.64 -32.31
C GLN A 389 -15.22 -18.24 -31.69
N GLU A 390 -16.26 -17.42 -31.80
CA GLU A 390 -16.28 -16.09 -31.18
C GLU A 390 -16.31 -16.14 -29.66
N LEU A 391 -17.03 -17.10 -29.06
CA LEU A 391 -16.94 -17.35 -27.61
C LEU A 391 -15.50 -17.63 -27.19
N ASN A 392 -14.74 -18.41 -27.97
CA ASN A 392 -13.32 -18.66 -27.69
C ASN A 392 -12.46 -17.37 -27.78
N HIS A 393 -12.60 -16.60 -28.87
CA HIS A 393 -11.86 -15.34 -29.04
C HIS A 393 -12.21 -14.29 -27.97
N SER A 394 -13.46 -14.29 -27.50
CA SER A 394 -13.94 -13.36 -26.49
C SER A 394 -13.24 -13.51 -25.13
N VAL A 395 -12.76 -14.71 -24.79
CA VAL A 395 -11.99 -14.96 -23.56
C VAL A 395 -10.72 -14.10 -23.52
N ASN A 396 -9.96 -14.11 -24.62
CA ASN A 396 -8.76 -13.28 -24.73
C ASN A 396 -9.09 -11.80 -24.62
N LYS A 397 -10.19 -11.36 -25.28
CA LYS A 397 -10.59 -9.96 -25.24
C LYS A 397 -11.01 -9.52 -23.83
N LEU A 398 -11.75 -10.34 -23.10
CA LEU A 398 -12.15 -10.09 -21.70
C LEU A 398 -10.93 -9.81 -20.82
N PHE A 399 -9.91 -10.68 -20.85
CA PHE A 399 -8.74 -10.51 -20.00
C PHE A 399 -7.78 -9.40 -20.46
N ILE A 400 -7.74 -9.07 -21.75
CA ILE A 400 -7.04 -7.86 -22.23
C ILE A 400 -7.70 -6.61 -21.66
N LEU A 401 -9.03 -6.53 -21.68
CA LEU A 401 -9.78 -5.41 -21.10
C LEU A 401 -9.59 -5.33 -19.58
N ALA A 402 -9.69 -6.46 -18.88
CA ALA A 402 -9.52 -6.52 -17.43
C ALA A 402 -8.08 -6.15 -17.00
N GLY A 403 -7.06 -6.60 -17.74
CA GLY A 403 -5.67 -6.21 -17.52
C GLY A 403 -5.42 -4.73 -17.81
N GLY A 404 -5.99 -4.21 -18.91
CA GLY A 404 -5.93 -2.79 -19.25
C GLY A 404 -6.55 -1.89 -18.17
N ALA A 405 -7.65 -2.32 -17.55
CA ALA A 405 -8.28 -1.59 -16.45
C ALA A 405 -7.36 -1.46 -15.22
N ILE A 406 -6.55 -2.49 -14.92
CA ILE A 406 -5.53 -2.40 -13.86
C ILE A 406 -4.52 -1.31 -14.21
N ASP A 407 -3.99 -1.32 -15.44
CA ASP A 407 -3.00 -0.33 -15.87
C ASP A 407 -3.59 1.09 -15.89
N ASN A 408 -4.85 1.25 -16.29
CA ASN A 408 -5.58 2.54 -16.26
C ASN A 408 -5.72 3.06 -14.82
N CYS A 409 -6.14 2.20 -13.89
CA CYS A 409 -6.28 2.54 -12.47
C CYS A 409 -4.95 3.04 -11.91
N LEU A 410 -3.85 2.33 -12.19
CA LEU A 410 -2.52 2.71 -11.72
C LEU A 410 -2.05 4.02 -12.34
N LYS A 411 -2.28 4.24 -13.64
CA LYS A 411 -1.87 5.47 -14.34
C LYS A 411 -2.62 6.71 -13.86
N LEU A 412 -3.91 6.62 -13.56
CA LEU A 412 -4.72 7.79 -13.17
C LEU A 412 -4.73 8.03 -11.67
N THR A 413 -4.75 6.97 -10.85
CA THR A 413 -5.02 7.08 -9.40
C THR A 413 -3.88 6.62 -8.52
N ASP A 414 -2.78 6.12 -9.09
CA ASP A 414 -1.62 5.58 -8.35
C ASP A 414 -2.00 4.48 -7.33
N GLY A 415 -3.06 3.72 -7.65
CA GLY A 415 -3.59 2.64 -6.81
C GLY A 415 -4.61 3.06 -5.74
N LEU A 416 -4.94 4.35 -5.62
CA LEU A 416 -5.99 4.81 -4.69
C LEU A 416 -7.40 4.47 -5.18
N GLY A 417 -7.62 4.35 -6.50
CA GLY A 417 -8.91 4.04 -7.12
C GLY A 417 -9.29 2.55 -7.16
N VAL A 418 -8.62 1.69 -6.38
CA VAL A 418 -8.79 0.22 -6.46
C VAL A 418 -10.21 -0.23 -6.09
N CYS A 419 -10.88 0.44 -5.14
CA CYS A 419 -12.27 0.13 -4.80
C CYS A 419 -13.20 0.32 -6.02
N GLY A 420 -13.04 1.43 -6.75
CA GLY A 420 -13.72 1.70 -8.02
C GLY A 420 -13.36 0.68 -9.12
N LEU A 421 -12.08 0.32 -9.24
CA LEU A 421 -11.63 -0.72 -10.18
C LEU A 421 -12.31 -2.07 -9.91
N LEU A 422 -12.40 -2.50 -8.65
CA LEU A 422 -13.04 -3.76 -8.29
C LEU A 422 -14.54 -3.76 -8.63
N LYS A 423 -15.21 -2.61 -8.48
CA LYS A 423 -16.61 -2.43 -8.91
C LYS A 423 -16.72 -2.57 -10.43
N ALA A 424 -15.89 -1.84 -11.19
CA ALA A 424 -15.89 -1.88 -12.66
C ALA A 424 -15.58 -3.29 -13.22
N LEU A 425 -14.59 -3.99 -12.65
CA LEU A 425 -14.27 -5.37 -13.04
C LEU A 425 -15.44 -6.33 -12.78
N LYS A 426 -16.13 -6.22 -11.64
CA LYS A 426 -17.33 -7.04 -11.36
C LYS A 426 -18.44 -6.78 -12.39
N ALA A 427 -18.66 -5.52 -12.76
CA ALA A 427 -19.62 -5.16 -13.80
C ALA A 427 -19.23 -5.75 -15.17
N LEU A 428 -17.94 -5.68 -15.56
CA LEU A 428 -17.40 -6.29 -16.77
C LEU A 428 -17.67 -7.80 -16.84
N PHE A 429 -17.29 -8.55 -15.80
CA PHE A 429 -17.52 -10.00 -15.76
C PHE A 429 -19.01 -10.35 -15.73
N SER A 430 -19.84 -9.55 -15.06
CA SER A 430 -21.30 -9.74 -15.05
C SER A 430 -21.90 -9.55 -16.44
N LYS A 431 -21.50 -8.49 -17.16
CA LYS A 431 -21.96 -8.25 -18.54
C LYS A 431 -21.51 -9.38 -19.47
N TYR A 432 -20.23 -9.75 -19.42
CA TYR A 432 -19.70 -10.86 -20.21
C TYR A 432 -20.46 -12.17 -19.96
N THR A 433 -20.68 -12.53 -18.70
CA THR A 433 -21.41 -13.76 -18.36
C THR A 433 -22.85 -13.73 -18.85
N SER A 434 -23.51 -12.56 -18.81
CA SER A 434 -24.85 -12.37 -19.37
C SER A 434 -24.86 -12.56 -20.89
N ASP A 435 -23.95 -11.92 -21.61
CA ASP A 435 -23.87 -11.99 -23.07
C ASP A 435 -23.51 -13.42 -23.54
N PHE A 436 -22.60 -14.09 -22.82
CA PHE A 436 -22.29 -15.51 -23.04
C PHE A 436 -23.52 -16.39 -22.80
N THR A 437 -24.26 -16.17 -21.70
CA THR A 437 -25.47 -16.94 -21.40
C THR A 437 -26.54 -16.76 -22.48
N ASN A 438 -26.72 -15.54 -23.00
CA ASN A 438 -27.64 -15.27 -24.10
C ASN A 438 -27.23 -16.01 -25.38
N THR A 439 -25.93 -16.02 -25.70
CA THR A 439 -25.38 -16.77 -26.83
C THR A 439 -25.60 -18.28 -26.65
N LEU A 440 -25.40 -18.80 -25.44
CA LEU A 440 -25.67 -20.21 -25.11
C LEU A 440 -27.16 -20.57 -25.31
N GLN A 441 -28.08 -19.69 -24.92
CA GLN A 441 -29.51 -19.87 -25.17
C GLN A 441 -29.84 -19.84 -26.67
N SER A 442 -29.15 -19.00 -27.46
CA SER A 442 -29.30 -18.97 -28.91
C SER A 442 -28.80 -20.27 -29.55
N ILE A 443 -27.62 -20.76 -29.13
CA ILE A 443 -27.06 -22.05 -29.57
C ILE A 443 -28.05 -23.19 -29.24
N ARG A 444 -28.63 -23.21 -28.04
CA ARG A 444 -29.65 -24.19 -27.63
C ARG A 444 -30.84 -24.22 -28.59
N LYS A 445 -31.35 -23.05 -28.98
CA LYS A 445 -32.45 -22.92 -29.95
C LYS A 445 -32.03 -23.36 -31.35
N LYS A 446 -30.84 -22.99 -31.82
CA LYS A 446 -30.30 -23.40 -33.14
C LYS A 446 -30.11 -24.91 -33.23
N CYS A 447 -29.70 -25.56 -32.14
CA CYS A 447 -29.61 -27.01 -32.01
C CYS A 447 -30.98 -27.69 -31.83
N LYS A 448 -32.10 -26.94 -31.77
CA LYS A 448 -33.47 -27.44 -31.60
C LYS A 448 -33.65 -28.30 -30.34
N LEU A 449 -32.94 -27.96 -29.26
CA LEU A 449 -32.96 -28.76 -28.04
C LEU A 449 -34.24 -28.62 -27.21
N ASP A 450 -35.06 -27.60 -27.51
CA ASP A 450 -36.32 -27.33 -26.82
C ASP A 450 -37.55 -27.96 -27.53
N ASP A 451 -37.39 -28.40 -28.78
CA ASP A 451 -38.48 -28.95 -29.60
C ASP A 451 -38.51 -30.49 -29.51
N VAL A 452 -39.38 -31.03 -28.65
CA VAL A 452 -39.67 -32.47 -28.63
C VAL A 452 -40.67 -32.81 -29.73
N LEU A 453 -40.19 -32.90 -30.97
CA LEU A 453 -40.99 -33.40 -32.09
C LEU A 453 -41.12 -34.93 -32.00
N ALA A 454 -42.35 -35.44 -31.98
CA ALA A 454 -42.62 -36.87 -31.81
C ALA A 454 -42.23 -37.72 -33.04
N ASP A 455 -42.29 -37.16 -34.25
CA ASP A 455 -42.18 -37.97 -35.49
C ASP A 455 -40.83 -37.82 -36.22
N SER A 456 -39.76 -37.36 -35.55
CA SER A 456 -38.45 -37.25 -36.20
C SER A 456 -37.74 -38.60 -36.29
N PRO A 457 -37.14 -38.97 -37.45
CA PRO A 457 -36.36 -40.20 -37.55
C PRO A 457 -35.15 -40.14 -36.61
N PHE A 458 -34.81 -41.28 -36.01
CA PHE A 458 -33.64 -41.38 -35.15
C PHE A 458 -32.37 -41.18 -36.00
N GLN A 459 -31.62 -40.11 -35.70
CA GLN A 459 -30.36 -39.79 -36.35
C GLN A 459 -29.26 -39.61 -35.31
N GLU A 460 -28.13 -40.26 -35.55
CA GLU A 460 -26.90 -40.11 -34.77
C GLU A 460 -26.17 -38.83 -35.20
N ASP A 461 -26.64 -37.67 -34.72
CA ASP A 461 -25.96 -36.39 -34.92
C ASP A 461 -25.25 -35.95 -33.64
N TRP A 462 -23.91 -36.02 -33.66
CA TRP A 462 -23.04 -35.65 -32.55
C TRP A 462 -22.53 -34.21 -32.61
N THR A 463 -22.89 -33.44 -33.65
CA THR A 463 -22.35 -32.09 -33.85
C THR A 463 -22.69 -31.15 -32.71
N ALA A 464 -23.94 -31.20 -32.21
CA ALA A 464 -24.37 -30.41 -31.06
C ALA A 464 -23.58 -30.75 -29.80
N PHE A 465 -23.35 -32.04 -29.54
CA PHE A 465 -22.54 -32.49 -28.42
C PHE A 465 -21.08 -32.03 -28.54
N GLN A 466 -20.46 -32.23 -29.71
CA GLN A 466 -19.08 -31.79 -29.98
C GLN A 466 -18.90 -30.27 -29.83
N ASN A 467 -19.86 -29.46 -30.28
CA ASN A 467 -19.84 -28.02 -30.06
C ASN A 467 -19.97 -27.67 -28.58
N SER A 468 -20.81 -28.40 -27.83
CA SER A 468 -20.98 -28.21 -26.39
C SER A 468 -19.70 -28.55 -25.61
N VAL A 469 -19.00 -29.61 -25.99
CA VAL A 469 -17.68 -29.97 -25.44
C VAL A 469 -16.67 -28.84 -25.63
N ARG A 470 -16.62 -28.23 -26.81
CA ARG A 470 -15.75 -27.07 -27.07
C ARG A 470 -16.11 -25.89 -26.17
N ILE A 471 -17.41 -25.63 -25.96
CA ILE A 471 -17.86 -24.57 -25.03
C ILE A 471 -17.47 -24.87 -23.58
N ILE A 472 -17.51 -26.14 -23.15
CA ILE A 472 -17.05 -26.55 -21.81
C ILE A 472 -15.55 -26.29 -21.65
N SER A 473 -14.73 -26.64 -22.65
CA SER A 473 -13.29 -26.30 -22.65
C SER A 473 -13.05 -24.78 -22.56
N ILE A 474 -13.82 -23.96 -23.31
CA ILE A 474 -13.78 -22.48 -23.21
C ILE A 474 -14.13 -22.01 -21.78
N CYS A 475 -15.12 -22.62 -21.12
CA CYS A 475 -15.46 -22.31 -19.72
C CYS A 475 -14.34 -22.69 -18.75
N GLY A 476 -13.63 -23.78 -19.04
CA GLY A 476 -12.40 -24.18 -18.33
C GLY A 476 -11.32 -23.12 -18.38
N GLU A 477 -11.01 -22.65 -19.60
CA GLU A 477 -10.03 -21.59 -19.83
C GLU A 477 -10.45 -20.31 -19.11
N LEU A 478 -11.74 -19.95 -19.16
CA LEU A 478 -12.29 -18.80 -18.42
C LEU A 478 -12.06 -18.92 -16.90
N LEU A 479 -12.33 -20.09 -16.32
CA LEU A 479 -12.16 -20.32 -14.88
C LEU A 479 -10.68 -20.30 -14.47
N HIS A 480 -9.81 -20.94 -15.25
CA HIS A 480 -8.37 -20.96 -15.03
C HIS A 480 -7.79 -19.53 -15.10
N ARG A 481 -8.04 -18.82 -16.20
CA ARG A 481 -7.58 -17.44 -16.43
C ARG A 481 -8.15 -16.46 -15.41
N CYS A 482 -9.37 -16.68 -14.92
CA CYS A 482 -9.94 -15.85 -13.84
C CYS A 482 -9.17 -16.02 -12.53
N GLY A 483 -8.71 -17.23 -12.22
CA GLY A 483 -7.84 -17.50 -11.07
C GLY A 483 -6.49 -16.78 -11.19
N ASP A 484 -5.82 -16.95 -12.32
CA ASP A 484 -4.54 -16.28 -12.62
C ASP A 484 -4.67 -14.75 -12.55
N PHE A 485 -5.74 -14.22 -13.16
CA PHE A 485 -6.00 -12.79 -13.17
C PHE A 485 -6.24 -12.23 -11.77
N GLU A 486 -6.98 -12.93 -10.92
CA GLU A 486 -7.23 -12.47 -9.54
C GLU A 486 -5.92 -12.43 -8.71
N GLN A 487 -5.03 -13.41 -8.91
CA GLN A 487 -3.71 -13.39 -8.28
C GLN A 487 -2.85 -12.22 -8.79
N GLN A 488 -2.84 -11.99 -10.11
CA GLN A 488 -2.13 -10.86 -10.71
C GLN A 488 -2.67 -9.51 -10.23
N LEU A 489 -3.99 -9.38 -10.13
CA LEU A 489 -4.69 -8.21 -9.60
C LEU A 489 -4.25 -7.92 -8.16
N GLY A 490 -4.28 -8.93 -7.28
CA GLY A 490 -3.84 -8.78 -5.89
C GLY A 490 -2.37 -8.35 -5.77
N ASN A 491 -1.47 -8.96 -6.57
CA ASN A 491 -0.05 -8.60 -6.61
C ASN A 491 0.16 -7.15 -7.07
N ARG A 492 -0.51 -6.73 -8.15
CA ARG A 492 -0.40 -5.36 -8.71
C ARG A 492 -0.93 -4.32 -7.73
N ILE A 493 -2.08 -4.57 -7.10
CA ILE A 493 -2.67 -3.71 -6.08
C ILE A 493 -1.70 -3.53 -4.92
N LEU A 494 -1.16 -4.62 -4.37
CA LEU A 494 -0.19 -4.55 -3.27
C LEU A 494 1.10 -3.83 -3.66
N SER A 495 1.61 -4.03 -4.88
CA SER A 495 2.82 -3.33 -5.34
C SER A 495 2.66 -1.82 -5.44
N ALA A 496 1.46 -1.33 -5.80
CA ALA A 496 1.20 0.08 -6.01
C ALA A 496 0.68 0.77 -4.75
N ALA A 497 -0.36 0.20 -4.14
CA ALA A 497 -1.04 0.78 -2.99
C ALA A 497 -0.49 0.29 -1.64
N GLY A 498 0.33 -0.76 -1.62
CA GLY A 498 0.94 -1.28 -0.39
C GLY A 498 1.87 -0.27 0.31
N LYS A 499 2.39 0.72 -0.41
CA LYS A 499 3.16 1.84 0.15
C LYS A 499 2.38 2.67 1.19
N TYR A 500 1.05 2.69 1.09
CA TYR A 500 0.19 3.38 2.07
C TYR A 500 0.00 2.57 3.36
N LEU A 501 0.22 1.25 3.34
CA LEU A 501 0.14 0.41 4.54
C LEU A 501 1.28 0.68 5.53
N SER A 502 2.49 0.98 5.05
CA SER A 502 3.65 1.27 5.92
C SER A 502 3.47 2.53 6.77
N ASP A 503 2.65 3.48 6.31
CA ASP A 503 2.35 4.72 7.03
C ASP A 503 1.25 4.57 8.09
N SER A 504 0.48 3.48 8.01
CA SER A 504 -0.66 3.20 8.89
C SER A 504 -0.38 2.11 9.92
N TYR A 505 0.85 1.55 9.94
CA TYR A 505 1.18 0.39 10.76
C TYR A 505 2.25 0.71 11.81
N SER A 506 1.79 1.14 12.99
CA SER A 506 2.36 0.71 14.26
C SER A 506 1.35 -0.22 14.94
N PRO A 507 1.51 -1.55 14.89
CA PRO A 507 0.67 -2.43 15.68
C PRO A 507 1.09 -2.32 17.15
N CYS A 508 0.11 -2.42 18.06
CA CYS A 508 0.22 -2.41 19.52
C CYS A 508 0.15 -1.04 20.23
N SER A 509 -1.06 -0.48 20.26
CA SER A 509 -1.56 0.22 21.46
C SER A 509 -2.30 -0.73 22.41
N PHE A 510 -1.84 -1.98 22.59
CA PHE A 510 -2.24 -2.88 23.70
C PHE A 510 -1.31 -4.12 23.77
N SER A 511 -0.07 -3.94 24.21
CA SER A 511 0.69 -4.95 24.99
C SER A 511 2.02 -4.35 25.47
N GLY A 512 2.24 -4.37 26.78
CA GLY A 512 3.40 -3.76 27.44
C GLY A 512 4.66 -4.61 27.36
N PHE A 513 5.23 -4.77 26.16
CA PHE A 513 6.60 -5.25 26.00
C PHE A 513 7.39 -4.32 25.08
N GLN A 514 8.30 -3.55 25.71
CA GLN A 514 9.29 -2.74 25.03
C GLN A 514 10.36 -3.65 24.41
N ASP A 515 10.37 -3.78 23.09
CA ASP A 515 11.58 -4.17 22.37
C ASP A 515 12.46 -2.94 22.17
N THR A 516 13.54 -2.88 22.94
CA THR A 516 14.63 -1.91 22.85
C THR A 516 15.48 -2.16 21.59
N SER A 517 14.98 -1.77 20.43
CA SER A 517 15.77 -1.70 19.19
C SER A 517 15.30 -0.60 18.22
N SER A 518 14.75 0.50 18.74
CA SER A 518 14.19 1.61 17.95
C SER A 518 14.93 2.94 18.12
N ALA A 519 16.27 2.91 18.14
CA ALA A 519 17.10 4.13 18.16
C ALA A 519 17.60 4.56 16.76
N GLU A 520 17.19 3.91 15.67
CA GLU A 520 17.62 4.25 14.29
C GLU A 520 16.46 4.58 13.32
N LYS A 521 15.29 5.00 13.79
CA LYS A 521 14.35 5.72 12.92
C LYS A 521 14.83 7.18 12.79
N LYS A 522 15.83 7.40 11.94
CA LYS A 522 16.11 8.72 11.36
C LYS A 522 14.79 9.30 10.84
N SER A 523 14.49 10.53 11.20
CA SER A 523 13.47 11.37 10.58
C SER A 523 13.70 11.42 9.07
N SER A 524 13.10 10.49 8.30
CA SER A 524 13.11 10.60 6.85
C SER A 524 12.16 11.73 6.50
N ILE A 525 12.69 12.87 6.03
CA ILE A 525 11.89 13.87 5.34
C ILE A 525 11.17 13.13 4.21
N LYS A 526 9.86 12.98 4.36
CA LYS A 526 9.03 12.29 3.38
C LYS A 526 8.80 13.23 2.21
N ASN A 527 8.76 12.66 1.00
CA ASN A 527 8.71 13.42 -0.23
C ASN A 527 7.25 13.84 -0.52
N PRO A 528 6.90 15.14 -0.53
CA PRO A 528 5.53 15.61 -0.75
C PRO A 528 4.88 15.10 -2.04
N TRP A 529 5.70 14.86 -3.09
CA TRP A 529 5.25 14.33 -4.37
C TRP A 529 4.75 12.87 -4.29
N GLN A 530 5.28 12.10 -3.33
CA GLN A 530 4.93 10.68 -3.12
C GLN A 530 3.85 10.50 -2.04
N GLU A 531 3.71 11.47 -1.13
CA GLU A 531 2.70 11.48 -0.07
C GLU A 531 1.32 11.96 -0.55
N TYR A 532 1.24 12.54 -1.75
CA TYR A 532 -0.02 13.09 -2.24
C TYR A 532 -1.10 12.01 -2.29
N ASN A 533 -2.11 12.19 -1.44
CA ASN A 533 -3.23 11.28 -1.30
C ASN A 533 -4.52 12.10 -1.36
N TYR A 534 -5.09 12.18 -2.56
CA TYR A 534 -6.34 12.90 -2.78
C TYR A 534 -7.53 12.23 -2.06
N LEU A 535 -7.52 10.89 -1.96
CA LEU A 535 -8.63 10.12 -1.42
C LEU A 535 -8.79 10.32 0.09
N LEU A 536 -7.67 10.37 0.83
CA LEU A 536 -7.67 10.64 2.27
C LEU A 536 -8.25 12.02 2.60
N LYS A 537 -8.03 13.02 1.74
CA LYS A 537 -8.51 14.40 1.97
C LYS A 537 -10.00 14.56 1.68
N GLU A 538 -10.50 13.93 0.63
CA GLU A 538 -11.89 14.14 0.16
C GLU A 538 -12.88 13.09 0.61
N ASN A 539 -12.48 11.82 0.62
CA ASN A 539 -13.35 10.70 0.95
C ASN A 539 -12.67 9.73 1.93
N PRO A 540 -12.60 10.09 3.23
CA PRO A 540 -11.97 9.25 4.24
C PRO A 540 -12.61 7.88 4.39
N SER A 541 -13.92 7.75 4.11
CA SER A 541 -14.62 6.47 4.16
C SER A 541 -14.17 5.50 3.07
N GLU A 542 -14.02 5.98 1.84
CA GLU A 542 -13.53 5.15 0.75
C GLU A 542 -12.05 4.80 0.92
N TYR A 543 -11.26 5.73 1.45
CA TYR A 543 -9.89 5.43 1.88
C TYR A 543 -9.85 4.34 2.96
N ALA A 544 -10.75 4.37 3.96
CA ALA A 544 -10.82 3.32 4.97
C ALA A 544 -11.18 1.95 4.37
N SER A 545 -12.10 1.91 3.40
CA SER A 545 -12.42 0.68 2.67
C SER A 545 -11.23 0.17 1.86
N LEU A 546 -10.50 1.06 1.17
CA LEU A 546 -9.25 0.70 0.49
C LEU A 546 -8.27 0.07 1.48
N MET A 547 -8.06 0.68 2.64
CA MET A 547 -7.14 0.14 3.65
C MET A 547 -7.57 -1.23 4.14
N GLU A 548 -8.86 -1.45 4.39
CA GLU A 548 -9.41 -2.78 4.72
C GLU A 548 -9.09 -3.81 3.62
N THR A 549 -9.32 -3.47 2.34
CA THR A 549 -8.97 -4.37 1.24
C THR A 549 -7.47 -4.68 1.19
N LEU A 550 -6.61 -3.69 1.40
CA LEU A 550 -5.15 -3.86 1.43
C LEU A 550 -4.69 -4.70 2.64
N TYR A 551 -5.32 -4.56 3.80
CA TYR A 551 -5.05 -5.38 4.97
C TYR A 551 -5.42 -6.83 4.72
N THR A 552 -6.62 -7.09 4.21
CA THR A 552 -7.03 -8.46 3.88
C THR A 552 -6.14 -9.09 2.82
N LEU A 553 -5.66 -8.29 1.86
CA LEU A 553 -4.67 -8.68 0.85
C LEU A 553 -3.31 -9.07 1.46
N LYS A 554 -2.82 -8.27 2.42
CA LYS A 554 -1.55 -8.54 3.08
C LYS A 554 -1.60 -9.74 4.04
N GLU A 555 -2.72 -9.93 4.74
CA GLU A 555 -2.86 -10.99 5.76
C GLU A 555 -3.07 -12.38 5.16
N LYS A 556 -3.96 -12.51 4.15
CA LYS A 556 -4.31 -13.83 3.58
C LYS A 556 -3.37 -14.28 2.45
N GLY A 557 -2.48 -13.41 1.96
CA GLY A 557 -1.56 -13.67 0.85
C GLY A 557 -2.25 -13.76 -0.52
N THR A 558 -1.57 -13.31 -1.58
CA THR A 558 -2.19 -12.97 -2.88
C THR A 558 -2.90 -14.10 -3.62
N SER A 559 -2.72 -15.35 -3.18
CA SER A 559 -3.36 -16.54 -3.73
C SER A 559 -4.75 -16.85 -3.15
N ASN A 560 -5.10 -16.34 -1.97
CA ASN A 560 -6.31 -16.75 -1.22
C ASN A 560 -7.30 -15.60 -0.97
N HIS A 561 -7.40 -14.66 -1.91
CA HIS A 561 -8.36 -13.56 -1.82
C HIS A 561 -9.60 -13.79 -2.67
N ASN A 562 -10.71 -13.22 -2.19
CA ASN A 562 -12.04 -13.29 -2.79
C ASN A 562 -12.45 -11.94 -3.41
N LEU A 563 -11.51 -11.24 -4.04
CA LEU A 563 -11.74 -9.95 -4.69
C LEU A 563 -12.84 -10.05 -5.77
N LEU A 564 -12.82 -11.14 -6.55
CA LEU A 564 -13.71 -11.43 -7.66
C LEU A 564 -14.59 -12.66 -7.40
N ALA A 565 -14.90 -12.97 -6.14
CA ALA A 565 -15.68 -14.16 -5.78
C ALA A 565 -17.08 -14.22 -6.45
N SER A 566 -17.75 -13.07 -6.60
CA SER A 566 -19.02 -12.99 -7.33
C SER A 566 -18.86 -13.33 -8.81
N SER A 567 -17.78 -12.87 -9.44
CA SER A 567 -17.45 -13.16 -10.84
C SER A 567 -17.12 -14.64 -11.03
N ARG A 568 -16.30 -15.22 -10.13
CA ARG A 568 -16.00 -16.67 -10.15
C ARG A 568 -17.27 -17.50 -10.02
N ALA A 569 -18.17 -17.15 -9.09
CA ALA A 569 -19.44 -17.85 -8.94
C ALA A 569 -20.32 -17.76 -10.19
N ALA A 570 -20.34 -16.60 -10.88
CA ALA A 570 -21.06 -16.42 -12.13
C ALA A 570 -20.49 -17.30 -13.26
N LEU A 571 -19.15 -17.37 -13.38
CA LEU A 571 -18.48 -18.26 -14.34
C LEU A 571 -18.72 -19.74 -14.03
N SER A 572 -18.71 -20.15 -12.76
CA SER A 572 -19.06 -21.53 -12.37
C SER A 572 -20.51 -21.87 -12.72
N ARG A 573 -21.45 -20.93 -12.56
CA ARG A 573 -22.83 -21.09 -13.00
C ARG A 573 -22.94 -21.21 -14.52
N LEU A 574 -22.18 -20.41 -15.26
CA LEU A 574 -22.11 -20.51 -16.72
C LEU A 574 -21.60 -21.89 -17.16
N ASN A 575 -20.55 -22.40 -16.52
CA ASN A 575 -20.02 -23.73 -16.77
C ASN A 575 -21.09 -24.83 -16.54
N GLN A 576 -21.91 -24.70 -15.49
CA GLN A 576 -23.04 -25.61 -15.25
C GLN A 576 -24.09 -25.59 -16.37
N LEU A 577 -24.41 -24.41 -16.91
CA LEU A 577 -25.33 -24.30 -18.05
C LEU A 577 -24.75 -24.96 -19.31
N CYS A 578 -23.44 -24.88 -19.52
CA CYS A 578 -22.76 -25.53 -20.64
C CYS A 578 -22.80 -27.07 -20.51
N HIS A 579 -22.60 -27.58 -19.29
CA HIS A 579 -22.78 -29.00 -18.98
C HIS A 579 -24.22 -29.46 -19.21
N GLN A 580 -25.20 -28.65 -18.83
CA GLN A 580 -26.62 -28.94 -19.10
C GLN A 580 -26.93 -28.96 -20.60
N LEU A 581 -26.37 -28.03 -21.38
CA LEU A 581 -26.55 -28.00 -22.83
C LEU A 581 -25.93 -29.25 -23.51
N ALA A 582 -24.71 -29.63 -23.11
CA ALA A 582 -24.08 -30.87 -23.58
C ALA A 582 -24.92 -32.11 -23.20
N PHE A 583 -25.39 -32.21 -21.96
CA PHE A 583 -26.26 -33.31 -21.52
C PHE A 583 -27.55 -33.38 -22.33
N ASP A 584 -28.25 -32.26 -22.49
CA ASP A 584 -29.50 -32.20 -23.23
C ASP A 584 -29.30 -32.56 -24.71
N SER A 585 -28.15 -32.24 -25.31
CA SER A 585 -27.83 -32.58 -26.70
C SER A 585 -27.79 -34.09 -26.97
N VAL A 586 -27.30 -34.87 -26.01
CA VAL A 586 -27.27 -36.35 -26.10
C VAL A 586 -28.61 -36.93 -25.66
N PHE A 587 -29.12 -36.45 -24.53
CA PHE A 587 -30.29 -37.04 -23.89
C PHE A 587 -31.59 -36.83 -24.67
N LEU A 588 -31.72 -35.73 -25.42
CA LEU A 588 -32.92 -35.45 -26.21
C LEU A 588 -33.26 -36.58 -27.19
N ARG A 589 -32.26 -37.20 -27.83
CA ARG A 589 -32.48 -38.29 -28.80
C ARG A 589 -33.05 -39.54 -28.14
N ILE A 590 -32.51 -39.89 -26.98
CA ILE A 590 -33.00 -40.99 -26.16
C ILE A 590 -34.42 -40.70 -25.69
N LYS A 591 -34.66 -39.47 -25.19
CA LYS A 591 -35.97 -39.03 -24.71
C LYS A 591 -37.04 -39.05 -25.80
N GLN A 592 -36.73 -38.62 -27.03
CA GLN A 592 -37.64 -38.65 -28.17
C GLN A 592 -38.11 -40.08 -28.49
N GLN A 593 -37.19 -41.06 -28.50
CA GLN A 593 -37.56 -42.47 -28.73
C GLN A 593 -38.38 -43.06 -27.60
N LEU A 594 -38.00 -42.80 -26.34
CA LEU A 594 -38.73 -43.30 -25.18
C LEU A 594 -40.16 -42.74 -25.14
N LEU A 595 -40.38 -41.45 -25.43
CA LEU A 595 -41.72 -40.85 -25.39
C LEU A 595 -42.70 -41.41 -26.43
N LEU A 596 -42.23 -42.16 -27.43
CA LEU A 596 -43.08 -42.86 -28.40
C LEU A 596 -43.64 -44.17 -27.85
N LEU A 597 -43.01 -44.74 -26.82
CA LEU A 597 -43.37 -46.04 -26.25
C LEU A 597 -44.85 -46.15 -25.87
N PRO A 598 -45.48 -45.20 -25.14
CA PRO A 598 -46.87 -45.36 -24.71
C PRO A 598 -47.87 -45.27 -25.87
N ARG A 599 -47.44 -44.76 -27.03
CA ARG A 599 -48.27 -44.54 -28.22
C ARG A 599 -48.23 -45.68 -29.22
N MET A 600 -47.40 -46.70 -28.99
CA MET A 600 -47.29 -47.82 -29.93
C MET A 600 -48.54 -48.71 -29.87
N GLU A 601 -49.16 -48.95 -31.02
CA GLU A 601 -50.38 -49.78 -31.13
C GLU A 601 -50.12 -51.27 -30.80
N GLY A 602 -48.85 -51.70 -30.83
CA GLY A 602 -48.42 -53.07 -30.54
C GLY A 602 -48.62 -53.53 -29.09
N TRP A 603 -48.88 -52.62 -28.14
CA TRP A 603 -49.11 -53.00 -26.73
C TRP A 603 -50.52 -53.55 -26.45
N SER A 604 -51.52 -53.09 -27.23
CA SER A 604 -52.94 -53.41 -27.04
C SER A 604 -53.59 -54.18 -28.19
N SER A 605 -52.94 -54.22 -29.36
CA SER A 605 -53.40 -54.99 -30.51
C SER A 605 -53.28 -56.49 -30.27
N GLY A 606 -54.38 -57.12 -29.83
CA GLY A 606 -54.55 -58.57 -29.90
C GLY A 606 -54.65 -59.03 -31.36
N GLY A 607 -53.51 -59.33 -31.97
CA GLY A 607 -53.45 -59.83 -33.34
C GLY A 607 -54.10 -61.22 -33.45
N ILE A 608 -54.72 -61.50 -34.60
CA ILE A 608 -55.44 -62.75 -34.95
C ILE A 608 -54.56 -64.03 -34.81
N GLY A 609 -53.27 -63.90 -34.49
CA GLY A 609 -52.33 -64.99 -34.22
C GLY A 609 -52.05 -65.31 -32.74
N GLU A 610 -52.60 -64.58 -31.75
CA GLU A 610 -52.30 -64.79 -30.32
C GLU A 610 -52.75 -66.16 -29.78
N THR A 611 -53.74 -66.81 -30.40
CA THR A 611 -54.21 -68.14 -29.96
C THR A 611 -53.25 -69.29 -30.29
N LEU A 612 -52.15 -69.04 -31.00
CA LEU A 612 -51.18 -70.07 -31.41
C LEU A 612 -49.77 -69.87 -30.81
N THR A 613 -49.54 -68.80 -30.04
CA THR A 613 -48.18 -68.39 -29.61
C THR A 613 -47.96 -68.33 -28.10
N ASP A 614 -48.95 -68.69 -27.27
CA ASP A 614 -48.82 -68.64 -25.80
C ASP A 614 -47.70 -69.53 -25.24
N ASP A 615 -47.34 -70.61 -25.94
CA ASP A 615 -46.37 -71.64 -25.52
C ASP A 615 -44.99 -71.58 -26.23
N LEU A 616 -44.70 -70.54 -27.03
CA LEU A 616 -43.36 -70.39 -27.63
C LEU A 616 -42.33 -69.88 -26.58
N PRO A 617 -41.15 -70.51 -26.47
CA PRO A 617 -40.12 -70.08 -25.52
C PRO A 617 -39.57 -68.68 -25.84
N ASN A 618 -39.18 -67.95 -24.79
CA ASN A 618 -38.65 -66.56 -24.85
C ASN A 618 -37.47 -66.36 -25.83
N PHE A 619 -36.79 -67.43 -26.25
CA PHE A 619 -35.70 -67.42 -27.24
C PHE A 619 -36.11 -66.94 -28.66
N SER A 620 -37.39 -66.68 -28.90
CA SER A 620 -37.92 -66.21 -30.18
C SER A 620 -38.13 -64.69 -30.26
N LEU A 621 -38.01 -63.96 -29.14
CA LEU A 621 -38.26 -62.52 -29.07
C LEU A 621 -36.93 -61.75 -29.20
N THR A 622 -36.87 -60.82 -30.14
CA THR A 622 -35.77 -59.87 -30.31
C THR A 622 -36.15 -58.51 -29.73
N PRO A 623 -35.19 -57.72 -29.19
CA PRO A 623 -35.48 -56.37 -28.72
C PRO A 623 -36.07 -55.52 -29.84
N LEU A 624 -37.08 -54.71 -29.52
CA LEU A 624 -37.70 -53.81 -30.48
C LEU A 624 -36.76 -52.67 -30.90
N GLU A 625 -37.01 -52.12 -32.10
CA GLU A 625 -36.12 -51.15 -32.74
C GLU A 625 -35.83 -49.91 -31.87
N TYR A 626 -36.81 -49.43 -31.11
CA TYR A 626 -36.62 -48.27 -30.23
C TYR A 626 -35.55 -48.53 -29.16
N ILE A 627 -35.52 -49.71 -28.54
CA ILE A 627 -34.59 -49.98 -27.44
C ILE A 627 -33.22 -50.41 -27.97
N SER A 628 -33.17 -51.09 -29.12
CA SER A 628 -31.91 -51.41 -29.79
C SER A 628 -31.19 -50.16 -30.27
N ASN A 629 -31.93 -49.18 -30.80
CA ASN A 629 -31.37 -47.88 -31.21
C ASN A 629 -30.81 -47.10 -30.02
N ILE A 630 -31.53 -47.04 -28.89
CA ILE A 630 -31.03 -46.44 -27.65
C ILE A 630 -29.77 -47.17 -27.17
N GLY A 631 -29.80 -48.51 -27.14
CA GLY A 631 -28.67 -49.32 -26.70
C GLY A 631 -27.42 -49.07 -27.54
N GLN A 632 -27.55 -49.11 -28.87
CA GLN A 632 -26.45 -48.84 -29.80
C GLN A 632 -25.91 -47.41 -29.66
N TYR A 633 -26.79 -46.43 -29.49
CA TYR A 633 -26.41 -45.04 -29.30
C TYR A 633 -25.60 -44.82 -28.00
N ILE A 634 -26.08 -45.36 -26.87
CA ILE A 634 -25.34 -45.29 -25.60
C ILE A 634 -24.02 -46.06 -25.68
N MET A 635 -23.97 -47.19 -26.38
CA MET A 635 -22.73 -47.94 -26.60
C MET A 635 -21.70 -47.18 -27.45
N SER A 636 -22.14 -46.24 -28.31
CA SER A 636 -21.25 -45.39 -29.11
C SER A 636 -20.74 -44.15 -28.35
N LEU A 637 -21.44 -43.73 -27.29
CA LEU A 637 -21.11 -42.53 -26.51
C LEU A 637 -19.69 -42.52 -25.93
N PRO A 638 -19.12 -43.64 -25.41
CA PRO A 638 -17.74 -43.66 -24.93
C PRO A 638 -16.71 -43.18 -25.98
N LEU A 639 -16.93 -43.45 -27.27
CA LEU A 639 -16.05 -42.98 -28.35
C LEU A 639 -16.06 -41.45 -28.47
N HIS A 640 -17.18 -40.82 -28.14
CA HIS A 640 -17.33 -39.36 -28.15
C HIS A 640 -16.91 -38.70 -26.83
N LEU A 641 -16.77 -39.47 -25.75
CA LEU A 641 -16.22 -39.06 -24.47
C LEU A 641 -14.70 -39.27 -24.38
N GLU A 642 -14.08 -39.93 -25.35
CA GLU A 642 -12.62 -40.10 -25.45
C GLU A 642 -11.83 -38.78 -25.26
N PRO A 643 -12.28 -37.62 -25.79
CA PRO A 643 -11.62 -36.33 -25.52
C PRO A 643 -11.53 -35.97 -24.04
N PHE A 644 -12.42 -36.47 -23.18
CA PHE A 644 -12.40 -36.21 -21.73
C PHE A 644 -11.39 -37.07 -20.97
N VAL A 645 -10.94 -38.19 -21.57
CA VAL A 645 -10.00 -39.14 -20.97
C VAL A 645 -8.58 -38.93 -21.49
N THR A 646 -8.46 -38.53 -22.76
CA THR A 646 -7.19 -38.53 -23.49
C THR A 646 -6.53 -37.16 -23.61
N GLN A 647 -7.26 -36.06 -23.41
CA GLN A 647 -6.69 -34.71 -23.55
C GLN A 647 -5.99 -34.28 -22.26
N GLU A 648 -4.68 -33.98 -22.34
CA GLU A 648 -3.91 -33.26 -21.32
C GLU A 648 -4.30 -31.76 -21.24
N ASP A 649 -5.55 -31.41 -21.56
CA ASP A 649 -6.03 -30.04 -21.50
C ASP A 649 -6.50 -29.72 -20.08
N SER A 650 -5.59 -29.13 -19.30
CA SER A 650 -5.83 -28.70 -17.91
C SER A 650 -7.07 -27.80 -17.77
N ALA A 651 -7.42 -27.03 -18.80
CA ALA A 651 -8.60 -26.18 -18.79
C ALA A 651 -9.88 -27.02 -18.82
N LEU A 652 -9.95 -28.01 -19.71
CA LEU A 652 -11.08 -28.92 -19.82
C LEU A 652 -11.25 -29.76 -18.55
N GLU A 653 -10.18 -30.29 -17.99
CA GLU A 653 -10.19 -31.04 -16.72
C GLU A 653 -10.78 -30.18 -15.58
N LEU A 654 -10.32 -28.94 -15.46
CA LEU A 654 -10.83 -27.99 -14.47
C LEU A 654 -12.32 -27.67 -14.68
N ALA A 655 -12.75 -27.50 -15.93
CA ALA A 655 -14.16 -27.27 -16.26
C ALA A 655 -15.03 -28.45 -15.84
N LEU A 656 -14.57 -29.66 -16.12
CA LEU A 656 -15.31 -30.89 -15.87
C LEU A 656 -15.47 -31.16 -14.37
N HIS A 657 -14.41 -30.96 -13.57
CA HIS A 657 -14.49 -31.07 -12.11
C HIS A 657 -15.35 -29.99 -11.46
N ALA A 658 -15.34 -28.76 -12.01
CA ALA A 658 -16.18 -27.67 -11.52
C ALA A 658 -17.65 -27.80 -11.96
N GLY A 659 -17.92 -28.61 -12.98
CA GLY A 659 -19.24 -28.86 -13.54
C GLY A 659 -20.12 -29.72 -12.63
N LYS A 660 -21.43 -29.52 -12.71
CA LYS A 660 -22.42 -30.40 -12.07
C LYS A 660 -23.35 -30.95 -13.12
N LEU A 661 -23.42 -32.27 -13.23
CA LEU A 661 -24.31 -32.95 -14.18
C LEU A 661 -25.70 -33.19 -13.59
N PRO A 662 -26.74 -33.23 -14.45
CA PRO A 662 -28.06 -33.77 -14.08
C PRO A 662 -27.95 -35.25 -13.65
N TYR A 663 -28.88 -35.73 -12.83
CA TYR A 663 -28.92 -37.12 -12.35
C TYR A 663 -27.59 -37.61 -11.74
N PRO A 664 -27.04 -36.92 -10.72
CA PRO A 664 -25.88 -37.41 -9.99
C PRO A 664 -26.22 -38.75 -9.29
N PRO A 665 -25.21 -39.56 -8.96
CA PRO A 665 -25.43 -40.79 -8.19
C PRO A 665 -26.05 -40.49 -6.81
N GLU A 666 -26.83 -41.43 -6.27
CA GLU A 666 -27.50 -41.27 -4.97
C GLU A 666 -26.48 -41.10 -3.84
N GLN A 667 -26.74 -40.19 -2.89
CA GLN A 667 -25.82 -39.89 -1.80
C GLN A 667 -25.56 -41.15 -0.94
N GLY A 668 -24.33 -41.65 -0.95
CA GLY A 668 -23.88 -42.80 -0.15
C GLY A 668 -23.58 -44.08 -0.94
N GLU A 669 -23.74 -44.09 -2.27
CA GLU A 669 -23.23 -45.17 -3.13
C GLU A 669 -21.78 -44.84 -3.56
N GLU A 670 -20.79 -45.55 -3.02
CA GLU A 670 -19.41 -45.53 -3.52
C GLU A 670 -19.38 -46.25 -4.88
N LEU A 671 -19.50 -45.48 -5.96
CA LEU A 671 -19.45 -45.99 -7.33
C LEU A 671 -18.06 -45.75 -7.94
N PRO A 672 -17.46 -46.74 -8.64
CA PRO A 672 -16.19 -46.57 -9.36
C PRO A 672 -16.19 -45.43 -10.39
N GLU A 673 -17.38 -45.06 -10.90
CA GLU A 673 -17.61 -43.96 -11.85
C GLU A 673 -17.24 -42.56 -11.31
N LEU A 674 -17.00 -42.42 -10.01
CA LEU A 674 -16.67 -41.12 -9.38
C LEU A 674 -15.20 -40.72 -9.57
N ASP A 675 -14.33 -41.67 -9.94
CA ASP A 675 -12.89 -41.42 -10.11
C ASP A 675 -12.53 -40.92 -11.52
N ASN A 676 -13.37 -41.21 -12.52
CA ASN A 676 -13.16 -40.81 -13.91
C ASN A 676 -14.35 -39.99 -14.43
N VAL A 677 -14.05 -38.80 -14.95
CA VAL A 677 -15.05 -37.84 -15.44
C VAL A 677 -15.88 -38.39 -16.60
N ALA A 678 -15.27 -39.18 -17.51
CA ALA A 678 -16.00 -39.77 -18.62
C ALA A 678 -17.02 -40.80 -18.14
N ASP A 679 -16.65 -41.60 -17.13
CA ASP A 679 -17.54 -42.58 -16.51
C ASP A 679 -18.66 -41.88 -15.74
N TYR A 680 -18.36 -40.75 -15.07
CA TYR A 680 -19.37 -39.91 -14.43
C TYR A 680 -20.41 -39.35 -15.42
N TRP A 681 -19.96 -38.89 -16.60
CA TRP A 681 -20.83 -38.45 -17.70
C TRP A 681 -21.69 -39.58 -18.26
N LEU A 682 -21.07 -40.72 -18.54
CA LEU A 682 -21.74 -41.92 -19.05
C LEU A 682 -22.81 -42.39 -18.05
N GLY A 683 -22.46 -42.47 -16.77
CA GLY A 683 -23.38 -42.81 -15.69
C GLY A 683 -24.55 -41.84 -15.57
N SER A 684 -24.33 -40.53 -15.73
CA SER A 684 -25.41 -39.52 -15.70
C SER A 684 -26.44 -39.75 -16.81
N ILE A 685 -26.00 -40.00 -18.04
CA ILE A 685 -26.88 -40.27 -19.19
C ILE A 685 -27.60 -41.62 -19.03
N ALA A 686 -26.89 -42.64 -18.55
CA ALA A 686 -27.48 -43.94 -18.26
C ALA A 686 -28.57 -43.87 -17.18
N ARG A 687 -28.31 -43.17 -16.07
CA ARG A 687 -29.30 -42.95 -15.00
C ARG A 687 -30.53 -42.21 -15.50
N ALA A 688 -30.34 -41.14 -16.28
CA ALA A 688 -31.44 -40.40 -16.89
C ALA A 688 -32.28 -41.25 -17.85
N THR A 689 -31.60 -42.10 -18.65
CA THR A 689 -32.25 -43.05 -19.57
C THR A 689 -33.09 -44.06 -18.82
N MET A 690 -32.52 -44.72 -17.81
CA MET A 690 -33.22 -45.72 -17.01
C MET A 690 -34.41 -45.10 -16.27
N GLN A 691 -34.25 -43.93 -15.66
CA GLN A 691 -35.32 -43.24 -14.97
C GLN A 691 -36.46 -42.88 -15.93
N THR A 692 -36.15 -42.28 -17.07
CA THR A 692 -37.16 -41.88 -18.07
C THR A 692 -37.84 -43.11 -18.65
N TYR A 693 -37.11 -44.20 -18.89
CA TYR A 693 -37.71 -45.44 -19.38
C TYR A 693 -38.69 -46.03 -18.35
N CYS A 694 -38.32 -46.06 -17.06
CA CYS A 694 -39.23 -46.48 -15.99
C CYS A 694 -40.51 -45.62 -15.94
N GLU A 695 -40.37 -44.30 -16.05
CA GLU A 695 -41.50 -43.36 -16.03
C GLU A 695 -42.44 -43.54 -17.22
N VAL A 696 -41.88 -43.79 -18.41
CA VAL A 696 -42.63 -43.98 -19.66
C VAL A 696 -43.30 -45.35 -19.69
N ILE A 697 -42.64 -46.42 -19.22
CA ILE A 697 -43.24 -47.76 -19.11
C ILE A 697 -44.54 -47.70 -18.30
N LEU A 698 -44.56 -46.96 -17.19
CA LEU A 698 -45.73 -46.83 -16.33
C LEU A 698 -46.88 -46.00 -16.97
N GLN A 699 -46.66 -45.41 -18.15
CA GLN A 699 -47.69 -44.68 -18.91
C GLN A 699 -48.34 -45.55 -20.00
N ILE A 700 -47.89 -46.78 -20.22
CA ILE A 700 -48.50 -47.69 -21.18
C ILE A 700 -49.91 -48.03 -20.70
N PRO A 701 -50.96 -47.87 -21.53
CA PRO A 701 -52.35 -48.03 -21.07
C PRO A 701 -52.73 -49.48 -20.78
N GLN A 702 -52.29 -50.44 -21.60
CA GLN A 702 -52.61 -51.85 -21.45
C GLN A 702 -51.55 -52.73 -22.11
N LEU A 703 -51.26 -53.90 -21.51
CA LEU A 703 -50.32 -54.90 -21.99
C LEU A 703 -51.03 -56.26 -22.16
N THR A 704 -50.90 -56.86 -23.34
CA THR A 704 -51.23 -58.28 -23.58
C THR A 704 -50.17 -59.23 -22.99
N ALA A 705 -50.46 -60.53 -22.93
CA ALA A 705 -49.49 -61.53 -22.44
C ALA A 705 -48.21 -61.57 -23.31
N HIS A 706 -48.37 -61.48 -24.63
CA HIS A 706 -47.26 -61.44 -25.58
C HIS A 706 -46.44 -60.15 -25.43
N SER A 707 -47.11 -58.99 -25.40
CA SER A 707 -46.42 -57.71 -25.27
C SER A 707 -45.80 -57.48 -23.89
N THR A 708 -46.32 -58.12 -22.83
CA THR A 708 -45.65 -58.19 -21.52
C THR A 708 -44.31 -58.93 -21.61
N LYS A 709 -44.26 -60.08 -22.31
CA LYS A 709 -43.02 -60.82 -22.56
C LYS A 709 -42.05 -59.99 -23.42
N GLN A 710 -42.54 -59.29 -24.44
CA GLN A 710 -41.73 -58.41 -25.28
C GLN A 710 -41.12 -57.25 -24.48
N LEU A 711 -41.90 -56.55 -23.65
CA LEU A 711 -41.40 -55.46 -22.82
C LEU A 711 -40.34 -55.96 -21.82
N ALA A 712 -40.53 -57.15 -21.25
CA ALA A 712 -39.52 -57.77 -20.39
C ALA A 712 -38.20 -58.03 -21.13
N THR A 713 -38.27 -58.51 -22.38
CA THR A 713 -37.09 -58.68 -23.27
C THR A 713 -36.42 -57.35 -23.58
N ASP A 714 -37.18 -56.30 -23.89
CA ASP A 714 -36.65 -54.98 -24.18
C ASP A 714 -35.93 -54.37 -22.97
N VAL A 715 -36.50 -54.52 -21.76
CA VAL A 715 -35.85 -54.03 -20.54
C VAL A 715 -34.60 -54.85 -20.19
N ASP A 716 -34.63 -56.18 -20.34
CA ASP A 716 -33.45 -57.02 -20.16
C ASP A 716 -32.32 -56.62 -21.12
N TYR A 717 -32.65 -56.27 -22.38
CA TYR A 717 -31.66 -55.78 -23.33
C TYR A 717 -30.98 -54.50 -22.83
N LEU A 718 -31.75 -53.52 -22.32
CA LEU A 718 -31.17 -52.30 -21.76
C LEU A 718 -30.29 -52.60 -20.54
N ILE A 719 -30.71 -53.51 -19.65
CA ILE A 719 -29.91 -53.93 -18.50
C ILE A 719 -28.56 -54.51 -18.97
N ASN A 720 -28.58 -55.40 -19.96
CA ASN A 720 -27.35 -55.98 -20.51
C ASN A 720 -26.43 -54.91 -21.15
N VAL A 721 -27.00 -53.87 -21.78
CA VAL A 721 -26.23 -52.73 -22.30
C VAL A 721 -25.56 -51.96 -21.17
N MET A 722 -26.27 -51.68 -20.06
CA MET A 722 -25.68 -51.01 -18.90
C MET A 722 -24.55 -51.84 -18.27
N ASP A 723 -24.79 -53.15 -18.09
CA ASP A 723 -23.79 -54.07 -17.56
C ASP A 723 -22.54 -54.15 -18.47
N ALA A 724 -22.72 -54.14 -19.79
CA ALA A 724 -21.61 -54.13 -20.75
C ALA A 724 -20.75 -52.84 -20.69
N LEU A 725 -21.35 -51.73 -20.25
CA LEU A 725 -20.67 -50.46 -20.01
C LEU A 725 -20.10 -50.33 -18.59
N GLY A 726 -20.25 -51.36 -17.76
CA GLY A 726 -19.79 -51.36 -16.36
C GLY A 726 -20.70 -50.57 -15.41
N LEU A 727 -21.89 -50.18 -15.85
CA LEU A 727 -22.85 -49.38 -15.08
C LEU A 727 -23.87 -50.29 -14.39
N GLN A 728 -24.33 -49.92 -13.18
CA GLN A 728 -25.32 -50.71 -12.46
C GLN A 728 -26.76 -50.33 -12.86
N PRO A 729 -27.64 -51.31 -13.15
CA PRO A 729 -29.03 -51.04 -13.46
C PRO A 729 -29.78 -50.53 -12.23
N SER A 730 -30.59 -49.47 -12.39
CA SER A 730 -31.33 -48.88 -11.27
C SER A 730 -32.26 -49.88 -10.59
N ARG A 731 -32.41 -49.77 -9.26
CA ARG A 731 -33.31 -50.64 -8.48
C ARG A 731 -34.74 -50.61 -9.00
N THR A 732 -35.20 -49.43 -9.42
CA THR A 732 -36.52 -49.21 -10.03
C THR A 732 -36.69 -50.07 -11.29
N LEU A 733 -35.70 -50.07 -12.19
CA LEU A 733 -35.74 -50.86 -13.43
C LEU A 733 -35.74 -52.37 -13.14
N GLN A 734 -34.90 -52.83 -12.21
CA GLN A 734 -34.87 -54.24 -11.78
C GLN A 734 -36.21 -54.70 -11.19
N ASN A 735 -36.86 -53.83 -10.41
CA ASN A 735 -38.17 -54.11 -9.82
C ASN A 735 -39.26 -54.21 -10.90
N ILE A 736 -39.24 -53.34 -11.91
CA ILE A 736 -40.18 -53.39 -13.06
C ILE A 736 -40.03 -54.72 -13.80
N VAL A 737 -38.79 -55.13 -14.14
CA VAL A 737 -38.55 -56.42 -14.84
C VAL A 737 -39.04 -57.61 -14.02
N THR A 738 -38.79 -57.61 -12.71
CA THR A 738 -39.24 -58.67 -11.81
C THR A 738 -40.77 -58.81 -11.84
N LEU A 739 -41.49 -57.68 -11.86
CA LEU A 739 -42.96 -57.65 -11.95
C LEU A 739 -43.49 -58.02 -13.33
N LEU A 740 -42.80 -57.66 -14.41
CA LEU A 740 -43.18 -58.05 -15.78
C LEU A 740 -42.99 -59.55 -16.02
N LYS A 741 -41.91 -60.15 -15.49
CA LYS A 741 -41.63 -61.59 -15.62
C LYS A 741 -42.46 -62.48 -14.70
N ALA A 742 -43.06 -61.94 -13.64
CA ALA A 742 -43.89 -62.71 -12.72
C ALA A 742 -45.12 -63.30 -13.42
N LYS A 743 -45.38 -64.59 -13.19
CA LYS A 743 -46.61 -65.25 -13.66
C LYS A 743 -47.84 -64.63 -12.98
N PRO A 744 -49.02 -64.61 -13.62
CA PRO A 744 -50.24 -64.07 -13.03
C PRO A 744 -50.52 -64.58 -11.60
N ASP A 745 -50.32 -65.88 -11.37
CA ASP A 745 -50.57 -66.53 -10.08
C ASP A 745 -49.55 -66.15 -8.98
N GLU A 746 -48.32 -65.79 -9.38
CA GLU A 746 -47.20 -65.47 -8.50
C GLU A 746 -47.01 -63.95 -8.32
N PHE A 747 -47.72 -63.13 -9.09
CA PHE A 747 -47.56 -61.67 -9.13
C PHE A 747 -47.76 -61.03 -7.77
N ARG A 748 -48.81 -61.43 -7.02
CA ARG A 748 -49.07 -60.92 -5.67
C ARG A 748 -47.95 -61.25 -4.67
N GLN A 749 -47.22 -62.35 -4.88
CA GLN A 749 -46.09 -62.72 -4.02
C GLN A 749 -44.86 -61.89 -4.37
N ALA A 750 -44.55 -61.73 -5.66
CA ALA A 750 -43.45 -60.89 -6.14
C ALA A 750 -43.64 -59.40 -5.78
N ALA A 751 -44.88 -58.92 -5.79
CA ALA A 751 -45.20 -57.51 -5.48
C ALA A 751 -45.05 -57.13 -4.00
N LYS A 752 -45.03 -58.09 -3.06
CA LYS A 752 -45.01 -57.81 -1.61
C LYS A 752 -43.76 -57.06 -1.14
N SER A 753 -42.62 -57.32 -1.77
CA SER A 753 -41.33 -56.73 -1.41
C SER A 753 -41.00 -55.45 -2.20
N LEU A 754 -41.91 -54.97 -3.04
CA LEU A 754 -41.66 -53.90 -4.02
C LEU A 754 -42.51 -52.64 -3.75
N PRO A 755 -42.12 -51.47 -4.30
CA PRO A 755 -42.86 -50.23 -4.10
C PRO A 755 -44.33 -50.33 -4.57
N ARG A 756 -45.28 -50.07 -3.66
CA ARG A 756 -46.73 -50.29 -3.89
C ARG A 756 -47.29 -49.57 -5.12
N ARG A 757 -46.87 -48.32 -5.37
CA ARG A 757 -47.37 -47.51 -6.50
C ARG A 757 -46.95 -48.09 -7.85
N MET A 758 -45.72 -48.56 -7.97
CA MET A 758 -45.20 -49.22 -9.17
C MET A 758 -45.89 -50.57 -9.38
N ALA A 759 -45.99 -51.39 -8.32
CA ALA A 759 -46.64 -52.69 -8.39
C ALA A 759 -48.12 -52.60 -8.80
N ALA A 760 -48.86 -51.62 -8.26
CA ALA A 760 -50.24 -51.35 -8.65
C ALA A 760 -50.35 -50.88 -10.12
N GLY A 761 -49.44 -50.00 -10.57
CA GLY A 761 -49.41 -49.57 -11.97
C GLY A 761 -49.19 -50.74 -12.93
N ILE A 762 -48.23 -51.61 -12.65
CA ILE A 762 -47.96 -52.80 -13.48
C ILE A 762 -49.10 -53.81 -13.43
N ALA A 763 -49.75 -53.98 -12.27
CA ALA A 763 -50.94 -54.83 -12.15
C ALA A 763 -52.08 -54.32 -13.04
N ALA A 764 -52.36 -53.02 -13.02
CA ALA A 764 -53.38 -52.39 -13.84
C ALA A 764 -53.07 -52.52 -15.34
N MET A 765 -51.81 -52.26 -15.75
CA MET A 765 -51.38 -52.43 -17.15
C MET A 765 -51.60 -53.85 -17.67
N ARG A 766 -51.35 -54.87 -16.83
CA ARG A 766 -51.49 -56.29 -17.20
C ARG A 766 -52.90 -56.84 -16.98
N GLY A 767 -53.84 -56.05 -16.45
CA GLY A 767 -55.19 -56.52 -16.11
C GLY A 767 -55.24 -57.56 -14.97
N LEU A 768 -54.34 -57.47 -13.99
CA LEU A 768 -54.16 -58.43 -12.89
C LEU A 768 -54.72 -57.95 -11.52
N GLU A 769 -55.67 -57.01 -11.52
CA GLU A 769 -56.26 -56.45 -10.29
C GLU A 769 -56.90 -57.49 -9.36
#